data_AF-A0A840YXW1-F1
#
_entry.id   AF-A0A840YXW1-F1
#
_cell.length_a   1.000
_cell.length_b   1.000
_cell.length_c   1.000
_cell.angle_alpha   90.00
_cell.angle_beta   90.00
_cell.angle_gamma   90.00
#
_symmetry.space_group_name_H-M   'P 1'
#
loop_
_entity.id
_entity.type
_entity.pdbx_description
1 polymer ?
#
loop_
_entity_poly.entity_id
_entity_poly.type
_entity_poly.pdbx_seq_one_letter_code
_entity_poly.pdbx_strand_id
1 'polypeptide(L)'
;MRITPDTDLECNASLGNTSNSALQKAKQISVSVTESSQPAPPDPTDLTVYGDPGTRFPLGLDMAGASGNYDLTVPSGLSLVKRDVTPTPETESSTYTITALAASYAPAQANGGVTANDLAIVGTGANYSSGRLNLPAGTYLSADAIGISLPTTSDPDTTQAPQSITVGFKGIVPQAEAPLVSLYHYSHAEFSLYGYWQPGQVKVILEREGQRAVFYSDTGLSSTADEDIAVRYDDDPNGAGGTITFLRGGVAFGSPQAVGFKPKITPEAVLECNASLGNTTNSVNLQVQEISVKLEVLANVESFTPVSSGTISATDLEQIYVDALSVSTPQPAKVVSYAPSGGGAASTVSVIIGPIDVPAGVGYRAILEDWSTGSPVDHSNVLVMTKPARQNCQFEDETLRANQPRWMECLPQGAVPVISDIAYYCEAIRIGNYVQFQFGYDWTTATMPANPFGDSSGKESYMVPHKWRIEDKDSNVIATVERPDGGPLNGTDIPGIFEGSYDGYGVAITNSTDKWYPRGTVRAGVIWRSETPPSYDQTFINTNLPRYDVTIGYASHTHYSNNGFDGRLWGGDSSNGFGNTRVMPYDPTNYETLTPLVGVTLDPWKGSLYNFSSLAAVASIWLQYTPFNQCGRSPITGPGGVRDDRAAFAEPVGQYMYDITATRPHDAKPWATIAIDYVTAYVSDPYHAFEGGRCVPLFKGANANRDIGLRNHYYGYGDASRPADRSWYLHGGRPYEMADSYSPWTAKVPYGGTAIRKPYFGTNEIDLPHAHQFPHWGSLLWKTPEFAFIGHKLSDQGRLYENWILASGFGSASDFAERGAAWQFLHCALVWKTASRTSDRLYSRDDILSYVVQDFETFSDTHKTATPGFDNPPSNVMTAGNIDENLVVYAGADRFGVCGWRDGTVLAQHDFYIGYWQTALGIAERIGFNAAVRSTSTKAGAVLDWLIAQHRKRVVGRINDAPRANPGGGEPYLFHLWEESAIIAASGNVASLPQTYAAIATQNGDAATWDVFDYDGNSYSRDGQAMDQLIAGPSVLRIHLGQSGSDLTTAETTATSWRNQKKSEEEALGANGAGTTWFKYLQAAHNPAIS
;
A
#
# COMPACT_ATOMS: atom_id res chain seq x y z
N MET A 1 2.16 24.03 -22.90
CA MET A 1 3.51 24.42 -23.37
C MET A 1 3.90 25.70 -22.63
N ARG A 2 5.00 25.72 -21.89
CA ARG A 2 5.41 26.90 -21.08
C ARG A 2 6.50 27.66 -21.85
N ILE A 3 6.21 28.90 -22.26
CA ILE A 3 7.17 29.81 -22.90
C ILE A 3 7.72 30.73 -21.79
N THR A 4 9.03 30.74 -21.60
CA THR A 4 9.70 31.59 -20.59
C THR A 4 10.36 32.80 -21.26
N PRO A 5 10.78 33.84 -20.51
CA PRO A 5 11.47 35.01 -21.07
C PRO A 5 12.74 34.69 -21.85
N ASP A 6 13.34 33.51 -21.63
CA ASP A 6 14.59 33.06 -22.25
C ASP A 6 14.33 32.17 -23.49
N THR A 7 13.09 32.09 -23.97
CA THR A 7 12.72 31.23 -25.11
C THR A 7 12.92 31.95 -26.45
N ASP A 8 13.88 31.49 -27.25
CA ASP A 8 14.13 32.00 -28.60
C ASP A 8 13.28 31.28 -29.66
N LEU A 9 12.61 32.05 -30.52
CA LEU A 9 11.94 31.53 -31.71
C LEU A 9 12.93 31.54 -32.88
N GLU A 10 13.54 30.39 -33.14
CA GLU A 10 14.45 30.24 -34.27
C GLU A 10 13.75 29.64 -35.51
N CYS A 11 14.04 30.21 -36.68
CA CYS A 11 13.57 29.68 -37.96
C CYS A 11 14.75 29.58 -38.93
N ASN A 12 14.90 28.41 -39.56
CA ASN A 12 16.05 28.06 -40.41
C ASN A 12 17.40 27.96 -39.65
N ALA A 13 17.36 27.83 -38.32
CA ALA A 13 18.46 27.46 -37.42
C ALA A 13 17.88 26.90 -36.09
N SER A 14 18.73 26.29 -35.27
CA SER A 14 18.43 25.85 -33.90
C SER A 14 19.65 26.10 -33.02
N LEU A 15 19.48 26.80 -31.89
CA LEU A 15 20.47 27.09 -30.86
C LEU A 15 21.73 27.78 -31.41
N GLY A 16 21.56 28.66 -32.41
CA GLY A 16 22.66 29.41 -33.02
C GLY A 16 23.59 28.62 -33.94
N ASN A 17 23.28 27.36 -34.29
CA ASN A 17 24.08 26.57 -35.24
C ASN A 17 23.61 26.77 -36.70
N THR A 18 24.45 27.39 -37.54
CA THR A 18 24.13 27.71 -38.94
C THR A 18 24.44 26.59 -39.94
N SER A 19 25.03 25.46 -39.50
CA SER A 19 25.46 24.37 -40.41
C SER A 19 24.31 23.64 -41.11
N ASN A 20 23.08 23.80 -40.60
CA ASN A 20 21.88 23.10 -41.07
C ASN A 20 20.92 24.01 -41.86
N SER A 21 21.35 25.22 -42.20
CA SER A 21 20.50 26.20 -42.90
C SER A 21 20.47 25.95 -44.41
N ALA A 22 19.26 25.93 -45.00
CA ALA A 22 19.06 25.86 -46.45
C ALA A 22 18.43 27.15 -46.97
N LEU A 23 18.60 27.45 -48.26
CA LEU A 23 18.01 28.63 -48.91
C LEU A 23 16.48 28.49 -48.99
N GLN A 24 15.76 29.08 -48.01
CA GLN A 24 14.30 29.18 -48.01
C GLN A 24 13.86 30.65 -47.99
N LYS A 25 12.85 30.98 -48.80
CA LYS A 25 12.18 32.29 -48.79
C LYS A 25 10.93 32.21 -47.92
N ALA A 26 11.06 32.45 -46.62
CA ALA A 26 9.91 32.54 -45.72
C ALA A 26 9.15 33.86 -45.95
N LYS A 27 7.84 33.78 -46.22
CA LYS A 27 6.98 34.96 -46.44
C LYS A 27 6.35 35.47 -45.12
N GLN A 28 6.12 34.57 -44.17
CA GLN A 28 5.57 34.88 -42.85
C GLN A 28 5.92 33.74 -41.88
N ILE A 29 6.35 34.08 -40.66
CA ILE A 29 6.40 33.18 -39.51
C ILE A 29 5.47 33.82 -38.48
N SER A 30 4.39 33.13 -38.13
CA SER A 30 3.42 33.62 -37.16
C SER A 30 3.29 32.59 -36.04
N VAL A 31 3.59 33.01 -34.82
CA VAL A 31 3.22 32.27 -33.61
C VAL A 31 1.95 32.93 -33.09
N SER A 32 0.83 32.22 -33.13
CA SER A 32 -0.40 32.63 -32.44
C SER A 32 -0.46 31.91 -31.11
N VAL A 33 -0.28 32.65 -30.02
CA VAL A 33 -0.60 32.18 -28.68
C VAL A 33 -2.03 32.62 -28.40
N THR A 34 -2.94 31.67 -28.23
CA THR A 34 -4.24 31.95 -27.63
C THR A 34 -4.05 31.90 -26.13
N GLU A 35 -4.14 33.04 -25.44
CA GLU A 35 -4.41 33.01 -24.00
C GLU A 35 -5.77 32.35 -23.80
N SER A 36 -5.83 31.21 -23.12
CA SER A 36 -7.08 30.81 -22.48
C SER A 36 -7.20 31.68 -21.23
N SER A 37 -7.97 32.77 -21.34
CA SER A 37 -8.37 33.62 -20.21
C SER A 37 -9.55 33.02 -19.43
N GLN A 38 -9.64 31.69 -19.42
CA GLN A 38 -10.67 30.94 -18.70
C GLN A 38 -10.00 29.66 -18.18
N PRO A 39 -10.01 29.37 -16.87
CA PRO A 39 -10.14 27.98 -16.47
C PRO A 39 -11.46 27.53 -17.07
N ALA A 40 -11.44 26.60 -18.02
CA ALA A 40 -12.68 25.90 -18.35
C ALA A 40 -13.09 25.19 -17.04
N PRO A 41 -14.23 25.55 -16.41
CA PRO A 41 -14.79 24.68 -15.40
C PRO A 41 -15.05 23.31 -16.05
N PRO A 42 -15.09 22.23 -15.26
CA PRO A 42 -15.31 20.89 -15.81
C PRO A 42 -16.53 20.87 -16.73
N ASP A 43 -16.40 20.21 -17.89
CA ASP A 43 -17.50 20.00 -18.84
C ASP A 43 -18.70 19.31 -18.12
N PRO A 44 -19.88 19.96 -18.00
CA PRO A 44 -20.91 19.63 -17.02
C PRO A 44 -22.06 18.74 -17.55
N THR A 45 -21.83 17.83 -18.49
CA THR A 45 -22.94 17.28 -19.30
C THR A 45 -24.04 16.47 -18.57
N ASP A 46 -23.93 16.17 -17.26
CA ASP A 46 -25.08 16.12 -16.33
C ASP A 46 -24.60 15.97 -14.87
N LEU A 47 -24.34 17.08 -14.16
CA LEU A 47 -24.04 17.04 -12.72
C LEU A 47 -25.34 16.86 -11.95
N THR A 48 -25.56 15.68 -11.37
CA THR A 48 -26.72 15.43 -10.49
C THR A 48 -26.27 15.02 -9.11
N VAL A 49 -26.85 15.63 -8.07
CA VAL A 49 -26.66 15.25 -6.68
C VAL A 49 -27.98 14.87 -6.01
N TYR A 50 -27.91 13.85 -5.19
CA TYR A 50 -29.00 13.29 -4.42
C TYR A 50 -28.72 13.46 -2.92
N GLY A 51 -29.76 13.60 -2.12
CA GLY A 51 -29.63 13.54 -0.66
C GLY A 51 -30.98 13.42 0.02
N ASP A 52 -30.98 12.84 1.22
CA ASP A 52 -32.22 12.51 1.91
C ASP A 52 -32.89 13.76 2.52
N PRO A 53 -34.24 13.81 2.54
CA PRO A 53 -34.97 14.80 3.35
C PRO A 53 -34.48 14.78 4.81
N GLY A 54 -34.38 15.95 5.45
CA GLY A 54 -33.94 16.06 6.84
C GLY A 54 -32.42 16.00 7.03
N THR A 55 -31.62 16.11 5.96
CA THR A 55 -30.15 16.03 6.03
C THR A 55 -29.46 17.26 5.41
N ARG A 56 -28.15 17.38 5.61
CA ARG A 56 -27.27 18.23 4.81
C ARG A 56 -26.37 17.34 3.96
N PHE A 57 -26.21 17.68 2.69
CA PHE A 57 -25.36 16.92 1.78
C PHE A 57 -24.62 17.86 0.82
N PRO A 58 -23.38 17.52 0.43
CA PRO A 58 -22.55 18.40 -0.39
C PRO A 58 -23.12 18.52 -1.82
N LEU A 59 -22.92 19.69 -2.46
CA LEU A 59 -23.11 19.82 -3.91
C LEU A 59 -22.06 19.03 -4.72
N GLY A 60 -20.99 18.56 -4.07
CA GLY A 60 -20.00 17.66 -4.66
C GLY A 60 -19.25 18.31 -5.83
N LEU A 61 -18.94 19.60 -5.70
CA LEU A 61 -18.19 20.36 -6.68
C LEU A 61 -16.69 20.21 -6.44
N ASP A 62 -15.94 20.06 -7.53
CA ASP A 62 -14.48 20.02 -7.55
C ASP A 62 -14.00 21.05 -8.56
N MET A 63 -13.47 22.16 -8.05
CA MET A 63 -13.03 23.33 -8.81
C MET A 63 -11.58 23.21 -9.26
N ALA A 64 -10.96 22.03 -9.11
CA ALA A 64 -9.61 21.71 -9.59
C ALA A 64 -8.53 22.73 -9.15
N GLY A 65 -8.69 23.37 -8.00
CA GLY A 65 -7.75 24.39 -7.50
C GLY A 65 -7.89 25.76 -8.17
N ALA A 66 -9.00 26.04 -8.85
CA ALA A 66 -9.30 27.37 -9.37
C ALA A 66 -9.32 28.41 -8.22
N SER A 67 -8.79 29.60 -8.49
CA SER A 67 -8.67 30.69 -7.50
C SER A 67 -9.53 31.91 -7.82
N GLY A 68 -10.49 31.77 -8.76
CA GLY A 68 -11.36 32.85 -9.22
C GLY A 68 -12.69 32.95 -8.48
N ASN A 69 -13.43 34.02 -8.77
CA ASN A 69 -14.81 34.20 -8.32
C ASN A 69 -15.81 33.70 -9.37
N TYR A 70 -16.96 33.24 -8.88
CA TYR A 70 -18.07 32.71 -9.67
C TYR A 70 -19.38 33.39 -9.27
N ASP A 71 -20.25 33.60 -10.23
CA ASP A 71 -21.61 34.08 -10.00
C ASP A 71 -22.53 32.86 -9.83
N LEU A 72 -22.92 32.58 -8.57
CA LEU A 72 -23.81 31.49 -8.18
C LEU A 72 -25.27 31.92 -8.30
N THR A 73 -26.10 31.06 -8.89
CA THR A 73 -27.57 31.21 -8.95
C THR A 73 -28.23 30.05 -8.22
N VAL A 74 -28.96 30.38 -7.15
CA VAL A 74 -29.73 29.43 -6.35
C VAL A 74 -31.20 29.51 -6.75
N PRO A 75 -31.85 28.39 -7.12
CA PRO A 75 -33.26 28.36 -7.51
C PRO A 75 -34.17 28.56 -6.29
N SER A 76 -35.39 29.04 -6.53
CA SER A 76 -36.36 29.25 -5.47
C SER A 76 -36.71 27.95 -4.74
N GLY A 77 -36.80 28.05 -3.41
CA GLY A 77 -37.14 26.92 -2.54
C GLY A 77 -36.02 25.89 -2.36
N LEU A 78 -34.79 26.16 -2.80
CA LEU A 78 -33.59 25.41 -2.40
C LEU A 78 -32.80 26.23 -1.39
N SER A 79 -32.38 25.62 -0.28
CA SER A 79 -31.49 26.26 0.70
C SER A 79 -30.09 25.70 0.54
N LEU A 80 -29.10 26.59 0.47
CA LEU A 80 -27.68 26.24 0.44
C LEU A 80 -26.99 26.85 1.65
N VAL A 81 -26.01 26.13 2.17
CA VAL A 81 -25.12 26.56 3.25
C VAL A 81 -23.68 26.26 2.88
N LYS A 82 -22.74 27.07 3.36
CA LYS A 82 -21.31 26.80 3.28
C LYS A 82 -20.86 26.08 4.54
N ARG A 83 -20.13 24.97 4.39
CA ARG A 83 -19.48 24.26 5.48
C ARG A 83 -18.11 24.88 5.76
N ASP A 84 -17.88 25.29 6.99
CA ASP A 84 -16.57 25.69 7.48
C ASP A 84 -16.13 24.70 8.56
N VAL A 85 -14.90 24.17 8.44
CA VAL A 85 -14.32 23.25 9.42
C VAL A 85 -13.24 24.00 10.20
N THR A 86 -13.41 24.09 11.52
CA THR A 86 -12.46 24.75 12.41
C THR A 86 -11.84 23.71 13.35
N PRO A 87 -10.53 23.44 13.23
CA PRO A 87 -9.81 22.65 14.23
C PRO A 87 -9.93 23.34 15.59
N THR A 88 -10.50 22.63 16.57
CA THR A 88 -10.76 23.13 17.92
C THR A 88 -10.12 22.16 18.92
N PRO A 89 -9.29 22.64 19.86
CA PRO A 89 -8.73 21.77 20.89
C PRO A 89 -9.83 21.12 21.75
N GLU A 90 -9.75 19.81 21.89
CA GLU A 90 -10.57 18.98 22.78
C GLU A 90 -9.64 18.16 23.69
N THR A 91 -10.07 17.91 24.93
CA THR A 91 -9.30 17.07 25.87
C THR A 91 -9.89 15.67 25.91
N GLU A 92 -9.15 14.69 25.39
CA GLU A 92 -9.43 13.28 25.62
C GLU A 92 -8.93 12.86 27.00
N SER A 93 -9.64 11.92 27.65
CA SER A 93 -9.22 11.42 28.97
C SER A 93 -9.48 9.92 29.13
N SER A 94 -8.46 9.21 29.64
CA SER A 94 -8.60 7.86 30.17
C SER A 94 -8.45 7.92 31.68
N THR A 95 -9.48 7.47 32.41
CA THR A 95 -9.49 7.45 33.87
C THR A 95 -9.81 6.04 34.35
N TYR A 96 -8.93 5.51 35.19
CA TYR A 96 -9.02 4.18 35.78
C TYR A 96 -9.50 4.33 37.22
N THR A 97 -10.79 4.12 37.43
CA THR A 97 -11.40 4.24 38.74
C THR A 97 -11.41 2.89 39.43
N ILE A 98 -10.87 2.85 40.65
CA ILE A 98 -10.73 1.61 41.40
C ILE A 98 -12.01 1.41 42.23
N THR A 99 -13.03 0.80 41.60
CA THR A 99 -14.31 0.47 42.24
C THR A 99 -14.33 -1.03 42.61
N ALA A 100 -14.55 -1.37 43.88
CA ALA A 100 -14.38 -2.76 44.34
C ALA A 100 -15.67 -3.61 44.23
N LEU A 101 -15.55 -4.82 43.67
CA LEU A 101 -16.25 -6.04 44.09
C LEU A 101 -15.50 -7.29 43.54
N ALA A 102 -15.09 -8.18 44.45
CA ALA A 102 -14.27 -9.39 44.27
C ALA A 102 -12.76 -9.18 43.94
N ALA A 103 -11.90 -9.88 44.69
CA ALA A 103 -10.43 -9.80 44.67
C ALA A 103 -9.76 -10.32 43.37
N SER A 104 -10.47 -10.31 42.25
CA SER A 104 -10.10 -10.99 41.01
C SER A 104 -10.29 -10.16 39.74
N TYR A 105 -10.68 -8.88 39.84
CA TYR A 105 -10.82 -7.99 38.68
C TYR A 105 -9.77 -6.88 38.72
N ALA A 106 -9.08 -6.70 37.59
CA ALA A 106 -8.18 -5.57 37.33
C ALA A 106 -8.96 -4.23 37.36
N PRO A 107 -8.33 -3.09 37.70
CA PRO A 107 -8.95 -1.77 37.52
C PRO A 107 -9.47 -1.59 36.09
N ALA A 108 -10.73 -1.17 35.96
CA ALA A 108 -11.39 -0.95 34.68
C ALA A 108 -11.41 0.54 34.33
N GLN A 109 -11.31 0.83 33.03
CA GLN A 109 -11.43 2.18 32.51
C GLN A 109 -12.88 2.67 32.52
N ALA A 110 -13.13 3.90 33.01
CA ALA A 110 -14.47 4.49 33.03
C ALA A 110 -14.84 5.16 31.69
N ASN A 111 -13.85 5.72 30.97
CA ASN A 111 -14.04 6.52 29.75
C ASN A 111 -12.94 6.15 28.73
N GLY A 112 -13.30 5.61 27.56
CA GLY A 112 -12.39 5.08 26.51
C GLY A 112 -11.58 6.12 25.71
N GLY A 113 -11.08 7.19 26.34
CA GLY A 113 -10.42 8.32 25.65
C GLY A 113 -9.02 8.02 25.09
N VAL A 114 -7.97 8.49 25.78
CA VAL A 114 -6.56 8.51 25.32
C VAL A 114 -5.98 7.13 24.99
N THR A 115 -6.47 6.07 25.63
CA THR A 115 -6.15 4.66 25.37
C THR A 115 -7.37 3.82 25.72
N ALA A 116 -7.54 2.63 25.14
CA ALA A 116 -8.64 1.71 25.42
C ALA A 116 -8.24 0.50 26.28
N ASN A 117 -6.98 0.43 26.71
CA ASN A 117 -6.44 -0.71 27.47
C ASN A 117 -6.85 -0.63 28.94
N ASP A 118 -7.27 -1.75 29.55
CA ASP A 118 -7.46 -1.85 31.01
C ASP A 118 -6.10 -1.99 31.74
N LEU A 119 -6.05 -1.67 33.04
CA LEU A 119 -4.84 -1.84 33.86
C LEU A 119 -4.79 -3.25 34.47
N ALA A 120 -3.82 -4.08 34.07
CA ALA A 120 -3.55 -5.35 34.72
C ALA A 120 -2.79 -5.17 36.04
N ILE A 121 -3.09 -6.00 37.04
CA ILE A 121 -2.27 -6.13 38.26
C ILE A 121 -1.14 -7.10 37.97
N VAL A 122 0.11 -6.64 38.08
CA VAL A 122 1.31 -7.46 37.90
C VAL A 122 2.01 -7.64 39.24
N GLY A 123 2.27 -8.89 39.64
CA GLY A 123 2.80 -9.25 40.96
C GLY A 123 1.80 -10.04 41.80
N THR A 124 2.03 -10.13 43.12
CA THR A 124 1.16 -10.91 44.03
C THR A 124 0.91 -10.16 45.33
N GLY A 125 -0.26 -10.40 45.95
CA GLY A 125 -0.59 -9.83 47.27
C GLY A 125 -1.35 -8.50 47.24
N ALA A 126 -1.72 -8.00 46.05
CA ALA A 126 -2.62 -6.85 45.91
C ALA A 126 -3.98 -7.13 46.59
N ASN A 127 -4.52 -6.15 47.30
CA ASN A 127 -5.81 -6.29 47.97
C ASN A 127 -6.55 -4.95 48.04
N TYR A 128 -7.87 -5.03 48.19
CA TYR A 128 -8.72 -3.84 48.36
C TYR A 128 -8.97 -3.56 49.84
N SER A 129 -8.75 -2.31 50.27
CA SER A 129 -9.15 -1.85 51.60
C SER A 129 -9.53 -0.37 51.56
N SER A 130 -10.56 0.02 52.32
CA SER A 130 -10.95 1.43 52.49
C SER A 130 -11.21 2.18 51.17
N GLY A 131 -11.74 1.50 50.15
CA GLY A 131 -12.03 2.09 48.83
C GLY A 131 -10.81 2.31 47.93
N ARG A 132 -9.66 1.70 48.26
CA ARG A 132 -8.40 1.78 47.50
C ARG A 132 -7.86 0.40 47.18
N LEU A 133 -7.05 0.30 46.13
CA LEU A 133 -6.20 -0.84 45.86
C LEU A 133 -4.86 -0.64 46.56
N ASN A 134 -4.48 -1.59 47.41
CA ASN A 134 -3.17 -1.67 48.01
C ASN A 134 -2.26 -2.51 47.12
N LEU A 135 -1.18 -1.91 46.64
CA LEU A 135 -0.11 -2.56 45.89
C LEU A 135 1.09 -2.73 46.83
N PRO A 136 1.42 -3.96 47.28
CA PRO A 136 2.67 -4.20 48.00
C PRO A 136 3.88 -3.85 47.13
N ALA A 137 5.02 -3.57 47.77
CA ALA A 137 6.29 -3.45 47.06
C ALA A 137 6.54 -4.69 46.18
N GLY A 138 6.96 -4.49 44.92
CA GLY A 138 7.08 -5.52 43.90
C GLY A 138 5.80 -5.80 43.10
N THR A 139 4.69 -5.12 43.40
CA THR A 139 3.40 -5.24 42.68
C THR A 139 3.02 -3.89 42.07
N TYR A 140 2.53 -3.89 40.83
CA TYR A 140 2.25 -2.68 40.06
C TYR A 140 1.03 -2.84 39.13
N LEU A 141 0.61 -1.74 38.52
CA LEU A 141 -0.42 -1.72 37.47
C LEU A 141 0.23 -1.42 36.11
N SER A 142 -0.21 -2.09 35.04
CA SER A 142 0.25 -1.84 33.66
C SER A 142 -0.93 -1.88 32.68
N ALA A 143 -1.01 -0.90 31.78
CA ALA A 143 -1.92 -0.92 30.62
C ALA A 143 -1.20 -1.36 29.34
N ASP A 144 0.01 -1.91 29.49
CA ASP A 144 0.98 -2.12 28.42
C ASP A 144 1.20 -0.82 27.61
N ALA A 145 1.60 -0.93 26.34
CA ALA A 145 1.78 0.23 25.46
C ALA A 145 0.45 0.97 25.27
N ILE A 146 0.42 2.28 25.58
CA ILE A 146 -0.80 3.10 25.60
C ILE A 146 -1.38 3.34 24.21
N GLY A 147 -0.56 3.26 23.17
CA GLY A 147 -0.98 3.57 21.83
C GLY A 147 -1.51 5.01 21.72
N ILE A 148 -0.71 6.00 22.11
CA ILE A 148 -0.98 7.40 21.76
C ILE A 148 -0.24 7.70 20.46
N SER A 149 -0.96 8.11 19.42
CA SER A 149 -0.36 8.54 18.16
C SER A 149 -0.40 10.05 18.05
N LEU A 150 0.78 10.68 18.13
CA LEU A 150 0.96 12.11 17.94
C LEU A 150 1.51 12.40 16.53
N PRO A 151 1.31 13.62 16.00
CA PRO A 151 1.86 14.00 14.69
C PRO A 151 3.37 13.73 14.59
N THR A 152 3.80 13.08 13.51
CA THR A 152 5.20 12.83 13.21
C THR A 152 5.69 13.89 12.21
N THR A 153 6.82 14.51 12.50
CA THR A 153 7.49 15.49 11.63
C THR A 153 8.88 14.99 11.27
N SER A 154 9.49 15.56 10.23
CA SER A 154 10.89 15.29 9.88
C SER A 154 11.89 15.89 10.89
N ASP A 155 11.41 16.79 11.75
CA ASP A 155 12.22 17.42 12.77
C ASP A 155 12.22 16.57 14.05
N PRO A 156 13.38 16.02 14.46
CA PRO A 156 13.50 15.18 15.63
C PRO A 156 13.22 15.92 16.95
N ASP A 157 13.10 17.25 16.96
CA ASP A 157 12.76 18.03 18.16
C ASP A 157 11.25 18.23 18.35
N THR A 158 10.46 18.10 17.27
CA THR A 158 9.01 18.35 17.28
C THR A 158 8.17 17.11 17.01
N THR A 159 8.79 16.05 16.47
CA THR A 159 8.08 14.81 16.16
C THR A 159 7.49 14.17 17.43
N GLN A 160 6.24 13.71 17.34
CA GLN A 160 5.49 13.05 18.42
C GLN A 160 5.41 13.89 19.73
N ALA A 161 5.37 15.21 19.61
CA ALA A 161 5.20 16.12 20.74
C ALA A 161 3.70 16.40 20.99
N PRO A 162 3.21 16.33 22.24
CA PRO A 162 1.82 16.68 22.57
C PRO A 162 1.65 18.19 22.66
N GLN A 163 0.47 18.71 22.27
CA GLN A 163 0.11 20.12 22.55
C GLN A 163 -0.09 20.35 24.05
N SER A 164 -0.82 19.44 24.70
CA SER A 164 -0.95 19.40 26.14
C SER A 164 -1.11 17.94 26.59
N ILE A 165 -0.44 17.54 27.66
CA ILE A 165 -0.60 16.22 28.28
C ILE A 165 -0.66 16.37 29.80
N THR A 166 -1.56 15.61 30.44
CA THR A 166 -1.67 15.55 31.90
C THR A 166 -1.68 14.09 32.36
N VAL A 167 -0.83 13.75 33.33
CA VAL A 167 -0.91 12.47 34.06
C VAL A 167 -1.30 12.73 35.51
N GLY A 168 -2.25 11.95 36.04
CA GLY A 168 -2.87 12.20 37.34
C GLY A 168 -2.97 10.94 38.20
N PHE A 169 -2.73 11.11 39.50
CA PHE A 169 -2.81 10.10 40.54
C PHE A 169 -3.75 10.56 41.65
N LYS A 170 -4.62 9.65 42.10
CA LYS A 170 -5.40 9.82 43.32
C LYS A 170 -5.14 8.68 44.28
N GLY A 171 -4.73 9.01 45.51
CA GLY A 171 -4.45 8.02 46.55
C GLY A 171 -3.54 8.58 47.65
N ILE A 172 -2.86 7.69 48.37
CA ILE A 172 -1.91 8.09 49.42
C ILE A 172 -0.51 8.27 48.80
N VAL A 173 0.04 9.47 48.89
CA VAL A 173 1.39 9.77 48.38
C VAL A 173 2.44 9.14 49.29
N PRO A 174 3.34 8.30 48.75
CA PRO A 174 4.42 7.73 49.54
C PRO A 174 5.49 8.78 49.82
N GLN A 175 6.09 8.71 51.01
CA GLN A 175 7.30 9.46 51.34
C GLN A 175 8.55 8.70 50.86
N ALA A 176 8.59 8.41 49.57
CA ALA A 176 9.67 7.68 48.92
C ALA A 176 9.68 8.04 47.43
N GLU A 177 10.82 7.83 46.79
CA GLU A 177 10.89 7.92 45.34
C GLU A 177 10.22 6.68 44.72
N ALA A 178 9.00 6.85 44.22
CA ALA A 178 8.20 5.77 43.64
C ALA A 178 7.37 6.29 42.46
N PRO A 179 7.25 5.55 41.34
CA PRO A 179 6.40 5.95 40.22
C PRO A 179 4.93 5.96 40.66
N LEU A 180 4.26 7.11 40.57
CA LEU A 180 2.82 7.22 40.82
C LEU A 180 2.05 6.94 39.54
N VAL A 181 2.46 7.58 38.45
CA VAL A 181 1.98 7.32 37.09
C VAL A 181 3.15 7.57 36.14
N SER A 182 3.50 6.57 35.35
CA SER A 182 4.64 6.62 34.44
C SER A 182 4.18 6.37 33.01
N LEU A 183 4.55 7.25 32.07
CA LEU A 183 4.54 6.98 30.64
C LEU A 183 5.99 6.86 30.20
N TYR A 184 6.46 5.65 29.93
CA TYR A 184 7.89 5.44 29.68
C TYR A 184 8.18 4.49 28.52
N HIS A 185 9.06 4.94 27.63
CA HIS A 185 9.71 4.17 26.57
C HIS A 185 11.22 4.36 26.68
N TYR A 186 11.93 3.28 27.01
CA TYR A 186 13.37 3.30 27.29
C TYR A 186 14.19 3.98 26.19
N SER A 187 15.06 4.92 26.56
CA SER A 187 15.93 5.72 25.68
C SER A 187 15.21 6.66 24.70
N HIS A 188 13.88 6.62 24.59
CA HIS A 188 13.12 7.39 23.62
C HIS A 188 12.30 8.50 24.26
N ALA A 189 11.54 8.19 25.33
CA ALA A 189 10.55 9.10 25.90
C ALA A 189 10.20 8.78 27.36
N GLU A 190 10.11 9.78 28.24
CA GLU A 190 9.54 9.65 29.60
C GLU A 190 8.65 10.86 29.91
N PHE A 191 7.45 10.63 30.47
CA PHE A 191 6.63 11.65 31.11
C PHE A 191 5.95 11.06 32.35
N SER A 192 6.59 11.22 33.51
CA SER A 192 6.29 10.37 34.66
C SER A 192 6.21 11.17 35.96
N LEU A 193 5.09 11.03 36.68
CA LEU A 193 4.83 11.61 38.00
C LEU A 193 5.29 10.64 39.09
N TYR A 194 6.10 11.13 40.02
CA TYR A 194 6.71 10.35 41.10
C TYR A 194 6.40 10.94 42.48
N GLY A 195 6.28 10.06 43.47
CA GLY A 195 6.47 10.40 44.87
C GLY A 195 7.91 10.86 45.10
N TYR A 196 8.12 11.65 46.15
CA TYR A 196 9.44 12.14 46.51
C TYR A 196 9.71 11.94 48.00
N TRP A 197 10.97 11.68 48.36
CA TRP A 197 11.37 11.41 49.74
C TRP A 197 11.20 12.65 50.65
N GLN A 198 11.17 13.85 50.08
CA GLN A 198 10.88 15.08 50.81
C GLN A 198 9.38 15.15 51.15
N PRO A 199 9.01 15.29 52.45
CA PRO A 199 7.61 15.32 52.86
C PRO A 199 6.77 16.35 52.11
N GLY A 200 5.60 15.91 51.64
CA GLY A 200 4.56 16.78 51.08
C GLY A 200 4.87 17.34 49.69
N GLN A 201 5.76 16.71 48.94
CA GLN A 201 6.17 17.11 47.59
C GLN A 201 6.12 15.90 46.63
N VAL A 202 5.89 16.17 45.34
CA VAL A 202 6.02 15.21 44.23
C VAL A 202 6.99 15.76 43.19
N LYS A 203 7.48 14.90 42.30
CA LYS A 203 8.32 15.30 41.17
C LYS A 203 7.81 14.75 39.86
N VAL A 204 8.14 15.41 38.75
CA VAL A 204 7.95 14.88 37.40
C VAL A 204 9.30 14.69 36.72
N ILE A 205 9.42 13.64 35.93
CA ILE A 205 10.57 13.35 35.08
C ILE A 205 10.11 13.42 33.62
N LEU A 206 10.88 14.13 32.81
CA LEU A 206 10.70 14.23 31.37
C LEU A 206 11.96 13.73 30.65
N GLU A 207 11.79 12.91 29.62
CA GLU A 207 12.89 12.46 28.75
C GLU A 207 12.47 12.51 27.26
N ARG A 208 13.42 12.88 26.39
CA ARG A 208 13.32 12.81 24.92
C ARG A 208 14.69 12.43 24.37
N GLU A 209 14.84 11.23 23.79
CA GLU A 209 16.03 10.80 23.03
C GLU A 209 17.37 11.22 23.68
N GLY A 210 17.52 10.94 24.99
CA GLY A 210 18.72 11.29 25.77
C GLY A 210 18.74 12.69 26.42
N GLN A 211 17.79 13.58 26.13
CA GLN A 211 17.54 14.81 26.88
C GLN A 211 16.66 14.53 28.10
N ARG A 212 16.98 15.09 29.27
CA ARG A 212 16.24 14.83 30.52
C ARG A 212 16.03 16.09 31.36
N ALA A 213 14.84 16.24 31.94
CA ALA A 213 14.51 17.29 32.90
C ALA A 213 13.73 16.73 34.11
N VAL A 214 13.91 17.35 35.27
CA VAL A 214 13.20 16.98 36.51
C VAL A 214 12.69 18.24 37.19
N PHE A 215 11.41 18.24 37.54
CA PHE A 215 10.73 19.36 38.20
C PHE A 215 10.06 18.89 39.49
N TYR A 216 9.87 19.81 40.44
CA TYR A 216 9.30 19.51 41.75
C TYR A 216 8.08 20.38 42.02
N SER A 217 7.07 19.83 42.68
CA SER A 217 5.89 20.59 43.11
C SER A 217 6.21 21.52 44.28
N ASP A 218 5.27 22.39 44.66
CA ASP A 218 5.30 23.03 45.97
C ASP A 218 5.12 21.99 47.10
N THR A 219 5.43 22.37 48.34
CA THR A 219 5.22 21.53 49.53
C THR A 219 3.82 21.70 50.10
N GLY A 220 3.22 20.65 50.66
CA GLY A 220 1.93 20.73 51.37
C GLY A 220 0.95 19.58 51.10
N LEU A 221 1.43 18.51 50.45
CA LEU A 221 0.68 17.27 50.23
C LEU A 221 0.70 16.40 51.49
N SER A 222 -0.39 15.68 51.72
CA SER A 222 -0.52 14.67 52.77
C SER A 222 0.10 13.35 52.33
N SER A 223 0.79 12.68 53.25
CA SER A 223 1.23 11.28 53.11
C SER A 223 0.31 10.29 53.84
N THR A 224 -0.82 10.77 54.36
CA THR A 224 -1.76 9.96 55.18
C THR A 224 -3.22 10.10 54.76
N ALA A 225 -3.55 11.10 53.94
CA ALA A 225 -4.88 11.33 53.38
C ALA A 225 -4.81 11.22 51.84
N ASP A 226 -5.96 11.03 51.20
CA ASP A 226 -6.03 11.03 49.73
C ASP A 226 -5.62 12.40 49.20
N GLU A 227 -4.68 12.38 48.26
CA GLU A 227 -4.32 13.51 47.43
C GLU A 227 -4.73 13.21 46.00
N ASP A 228 -5.31 14.21 45.34
CA ASP A 228 -5.60 14.23 43.90
C ASP A 228 -4.59 15.17 43.26
N ILE A 229 -3.62 14.60 42.56
CA ILE A 229 -2.42 15.29 42.10
C ILE A 229 -2.20 14.93 40.64
N ALA A 230 -1.86 15.92 39.85
CA ALA A 230 -1.49 15.70 38.47
C ALA A 230 -0.32 16.61 38.08
N VAL A 231 0.29 16.29 36.94
CA VAL A 231 1.24 17.17 36.28
C VAL A 231 0.81 17.35 34.83
N ARG A 232 0.76 18.60 34.40
CA ARG A 232 0.36 19.04 33.06
C ARG A 232 1.56 19.68 32.35
N TYR A 233 1.80 19.28 31.11
CA TYR A 233 2.64 19.99 30.15
C TYR A 233 1.76 20.79 29.19
N ASP A 234 2.18 22.00 28.86
CA ASP A 234 1.61 22.84 27.80
C ASP A 234 2.71 23.31 26.85
N ASP A 235 2.53 23.07 25.56
CA ASP A 235 3.49 23.43 24.51
C ASP A 235 3.62 24.94 24.31
N ASP A 236 4.83 25.39 23.95
CA ASP A 236 5.04 26.67 23.27
C ASP A 236 5.19 26.41 21.77
N PRO A 237 4.17 26.71 20.94
CA PRO A 237 4.21 26.40 19.51
C PRO A 237 5.37 27.08 18.77
N ASN A 238 5.89 28.18 19.30
CA ASN A 238 6.97 28.96 18.68
C ASN A 238 8.34 28.73 19.35
N GLY A 239 8.40 27.89 20.38
CA GLY A 239 9.58 27.64 21.19
C GLY A 239 10.09 26.21 21.10
N ALA A 240 11.29 25.97 21.67
CA ALA A 240 11.90 24.65 21.71
C ALA A 240 11.24 23.70 22.72
N GLY A 241 10.38 24.19 23.63
CA GLY A 241 9.75 23.40 24.68
C GLY A 241 8.40 23.97 25.11
N GLY A 242 8.18 24.11 26.42
CA GLY A 242 6.88 24.52 26.95
C GLY A 242 6.91 24.73 28.46
N THR A 243 5.79 24.48 29.13
CA THR A 243 5.61 24.73 30.56
C THR A 243 5.04 23.53 31.30
N ILE A 244 5.59 23.23 32.47
CA ILE A 244 5.10 22.22 33.41
C ILE A 244 4.34 22.88 34.55
N THR A 245 3.14 22.40 34.83
CA THR A 245 2.29 22.83 35.95
C THR A 245 1.84 21.63 36.76
N PHE A 246 2.18 21.61 38.05
CA PHE A 246 1.59 20.66 39.00
C PHE A 246 0.18 21.09 39.35
N LEU A 247 -0.72 20.14 39.53
CA LEU A 247 -2.13 20.36 39.85
C LEU A 247 -2.49 19.62 41.14
N ARG A 248 -3.32 20.22 41.98
CA ARG A 248 -3.96 19.59 43.14
C ARG A 248 -5.46 19.81 43.06
N GLY A 249 -6.25 18.73 42.97
CA GLY A 249 -7.70 18.81 42.74
C GLY A 249 -8.06 19.57 41.45
N GLY A 250 -7.22 19.45 40.41
CA GLY A 250 -7.39 20.12 39.12
C GLY A 250 -6.97 21.59 39.05
N VAL A 251 -6.49 22.20 40.16
CA VAL A 251 -6.02 23.60 40.20
C VAL A 251 -4.50 23.65 40.33
N ALA A 252 -3.86 24.65 39.73
CA ALA A 252 -2.41 24.84 39.82
C ALA A 252 -1.89 24.80 41.27
N PHE A 253 -0.88 23.97 41.51
CA PHE A 253 -0.22 23.74 42.77
C PHE A 253 1.26 24.14 42.66
N GLY A 254 1.50 25.44 42.81
CA GLY A 254 2.78 26.08 42.57
C GLY A 254 2.83 26.86 41.26
N SER A 255 3.94 27.54 41.02
CA SER A 255 4.15 28.32 39.80
C SER A 255 4.51 27.41 38.63
N PRO A 256 4.05 27.71 37.39
CA PRO A 256 4.47 26.98 36.20
C PRO A 256 6.00 27.06 35.99
N GLN A 257 6.59 25.98 35.50
CA GLN A 257 8.05 25.82 35.35
C GLN A 257 8.39 25.57 33.87
N ALA A 258 9.33 26.34 33.30
CA ALA A 258 9.70 26.21 31.90
C ALA A 258 10.53 24.94 31.62
N VAL A 259 10.28 24.28 30.49
CA VAL A 259 11.09 23.17 29.97
C VAL A 259 11.71 23.55 28.63
N GLY A 260 12.99 23.21 28.44
CA GLY A 260 13.78 23.64 27.28
C GLY A 260 13.66 22.77 26.04
N PHE A 261 12.88 21.69 26.09
CA PHE A 261 12.61 20.77 24.98
C PHE A 261 11.16 20.27 25.02
N LYS A 262 10.61 19.85 23.87
CA LYS A 262 9.26 19.27 23.78
C LYS A 262 9.27 17.80 24.21
N PRO A 263 8.47 17.37 25.21
CA PRO A 263 8.39 15.96 25.57
C PRO A 263 7.91 15.13 24.39
N LYS A 264 8.43 13.90 24.27
CA LYS A 264 7.98 12.91 23.28
C LYS A 264 7.05 11.95 23.96
N ILE A 265 5.95 11.56 23.32
CA ILE A 265 5.14 10.42 23.75
C ILE A 265 5.03 9.49 22.56
N THR A 266 5.63 8.30 22.67
CA THR A 266 5.56 7.31 21.59
C THR A 266 4.38 6.37 21.82
N PRO A 267 3.85 5.77 20.74
CA PRO A 267 2.89 4.67 20.83
C PRO A 267 3.23 3.56 21.82
N GLU A 268 4.52 3.23 21.92
CA GLU A 268 5.09 2.15 22.73
C GLU A 268 5.31 2.53 24.20
N ALA A 269 5.10 3.79 24.57
CA ALA A 269 5.20 4.21 25.96
C ALA A 269 4.23 3.41 26.83
N VAL A 270 4.75 2.78 27.87
CA VAL A 270 3.96 1.95 28.78
C VAL A 270 3.36 2.82 29.88
N LEU A 271 2.05 2.70 30.12
CA LEU A 271 1.39 3.33 31.27
C LEU A 271 1.44 2.41 32.48
N GLU A 272 2.18 2.83 33.50
CA GLU A 272 2.34 2.07 34.74
C GLU A 272 2.13 2.90 36.01
N CYS A 273 1.79 2.21 37.09
CA CYS A 273 1.74 2.76 38.46
C CYS A 273 2.46 1.83 39.42
N ASN A 274 3.34 2.37 40.25
CA ASN A 274 4.27 1.66 41.15
C ASN A 274 5.40 0.89 40.43
N ALA A 275 5.57 1.09 39.12
CA ALA A 275 6.69 0.63 38.30
C ALA A 275 6.96 1.62 37.16
N SER A 276 8.13 1.48 36.54
CA SER A 276 8.49 2.17 35.31
C SER A 276 9.17 1.19 34.35
N LEU A 277 8.52 0.85 33.25
CA LEU A 277 8.91 -0.20 32.31
C LEU A 277 9.14 -1.56 32.99
N GLY A 278 8.22 -1.97 33.86
CA GLY A 278 8.31 -3.21 34.65
C GLY A 278 9.40 -3.24 35.72
N ASN A 279 10.22 -2.19 35.84
CA ASN A 279 11.20 -2.08 36.90
C ASN A 279 10.51 -1.73 38.23
N THR A 280 10.63 -2.63 39.21
CA THR A 280 10.01 -2.50 40.54
C THR A 280 11.02 -2.14 41.65
N THR A 281 12.26 -1.81 41.31
CA THR A 281 13.33 -1.52 42.28
C THR A 281 12.98 -0.34 43.22
N ASN A 282 12.20 0.61 42.73
CA ASN A 282 11.70 1.78 43.45
C ASN A 282 10.20 1.67 43.81
N SER A 283 9.60 0.48 43.66
CA SER A 283 8.21 0.25 44.05
C SER A 283 8.06 0.25 45.57
N VAL A 284 6.90 0.67 46.06
CA VAL A 284 6.60 0.78 47.50
C VAL A 284 5.25 0.16 47.82
N ASN A 285 4.88 0.13 49.10
CA ASN A 285 3.50 -0.16 49.49
C ASN A 285 2.64 1.05 49.13
N LEU A 286 1.96 1.00 47.98
CA LEU A 286 1.19 2.11 47.43
C LEU A 286 -0.31 1.87 47.61
N GLN A 287 -1.06 2.92 47.96
CA GLN A 287 -2.51 2.90 48.00
C GLN A 287 -3.06 3.81 46.91
N VAL A 288 -3.72 3.23 45.92
CA VAL A 288 -4.22 3.95 44.74
C VAL A 288 -5.74 3.85 44.66
N GLN A 289 -6.38 4.96 44.32
CA GLN A 289 -7.82 5.08 44.08
C GLN A 289 -8.13 5.38 42.61
N GLU A 290 -7.29 6.16 41.95
CA GLU A 290 -7.49 6.56 40.56
C GLU A 290 -6.16 6.85 39.86
N ILE A 291 -6.09 6.52 38.58
CA ILE A 291 -5.02 6.93 37.66
C ILE A 291 -5.69 7.57 36.45
N SER A 292 -5.13 8.66 35.93
CA SER A 292 -5.63 9.29 34.71
C SER A 292 -4.51 9.74 33.78
N VAL A 293 -4.82 9.71 32.49
CA VAL A 293 -4.05 10.37 31.42
C VAL A 293 -5.03 11.21 30.62
N LYS A 294 -4.67 12.46 30.35
CA LYS A 294 -5.43 13.39 29.53
C LYS A 294 -4.53 13.98 28.44
N LEU A 295 -5.05 14.10 27.24
CA LEU A 295 -4.33 14.59 26.08
C LEU A 295 -5.19 15.62 25.36
N GLU A 296 -4.61 16.75 24.98
CA GLU A 296 -5.28 17.70 24.09
C GLU A 296 -5.06 17.26 22.63
N VAL A 297 -6.17 17.10 21.91
CA VAL A 297 -6.22 16.74 20.49
C VAL A 297 -7.02 17.79 19.73
N LEU A 298 -6.77 17.96 18.44
CA LEU A 298 -7.55 18.88 17.61
C LEU A 298 -8.77 18.16 17.02
N ALA A 299 -9.97 18.52 17.47
CA ALA A 299 -11.23 18.07 16.90
C ALA A 299 -11.73 19.02 15.81
N ASN A 300 -12.18 18.47 14.68
CA ASN A 300 -12.75 19.27 13.60
C ASN A 300 -14.20 19.63 13.90
N VAL A 301 -14.46 20.90 14.27
CA VAL A 301 -15.81 21.41 14.51
C VAL A 301 -16.37 22.01 13.23
N GLU A 302 -17.54 21.52 12.82
CA GLU A 302 -18.24 22.01 11.63
C GLU A 302 -19.20 23.15 11.97
N SER A 303 -19.23 24.18 11.12
CA SER A 303 -20.25 25.21 11.12
C SER A 303 -20.84 25.39 9.73
N PHE A 304 -22.09 25.83 9.67
CA PHE A 304 -22.84 25.98 8.42
C PHE A 304 -23.43 27.39 8.31
N THR A 305 -23.03 28.14 7.29
CA THR A 305 -23.48 29.52 7.07
C THR A 305 -24.36 29.62 5.82
N PRO A 306 -25.53 30.29 5.85
CA PRO A 306 -26.40 30.39 4.68
C PRO A 306 -25.74 31.05 3.46
N VAL A 307 -25.99 30.51 2.27
CA VAL A 307 -25.49 31.03 0.99
C VAL A 307 -26.66 31.41 0.09
N SER A 308 -26.59 32.60 -0.52
CA SER A 308 -27.57 33.11 -1.49
C SER A 308 -26.94 33.31 -2.86
N SER A 309 -27.77 33.52 -3.89
CA SER A 309 -27.27 33.91 -5.23
C SER A 309 -26.38 35.16 -5.16
N GLY A 310 -25.29 35.16 -5.93
CA GLY A 310 -24.30 36.22 -5.94
C GLY A 310 -22.88 35.70 -6.19
N THR A 311 -21.90 36.58 -6.04
CA THR A 311 -20.49 36.23 -6.22
C THR A 311 -19.98 35.36 -5.07
N ILE A 312 -19.27 34.29 -5.39
CA ILE A 312 -18.67 33.33 -4.46
C ILE A 312 -17.27 32.93 -4.95
N SER A 313 -16.34 32.64 -4.04
CA SER A 313 -15.02 32.15 -4.43
C SER A 313 -15.09 30.68 -4.89
N ALA A 314 -14.15 30.24 -5.74
CA ALA A 314 -14.02 28.82 -6.08
C ALA A 314 -13.86 27.92 -4.85
N THR A 315 -13.06 28.33 -3.87
CA THR A 315 -12.84 27.57 -2.63
C THR A 315 -14.13 27.44 -1.82
N ASP A 316 -14.90 28.51 -1.66
CA ASP A 316 -16.19 28.46 -0.96
C ASP A 316 -17.21 27.63 -1.74
N LEU A 317 -17.15 27.63 -3.07
CA LEU A 317 -18.04 26.86 -3.94
C LEU A 317 -17.88 25.33 -3.75
N GLU A 318 -16.66 24.85 -3.52
CA GLU A 318 -16.39 23.44 -3.15
C GLU A 318 -16.97 23.07 -1.78
N GLN A 319 -17.19 24.06 -0.90
CA GLN A 319 -17.71 23.86 0.46
C GLN A 319 -19.23 24.03 0.57
N ILE A 320 -19.97 24.11 -0.54
CA ILE A 320 -21.42 24.28 -0.50
C ILE A 320 -22.14 22.94 -0.26
N TYR A 321 -23.11 23.00 0.65
CA TYR A 321 -24.04 21.93 0.99
C TYR A 321 -25.48 22.39 0.72
N VAL A 322 -26.32 21.45 0.34
CA VAL A 322 -27.76 21.61 0.34
C VAL A 322 -28.25 21.44 1.77
N ASP A 323 -28.99 22.43 2.28
CA ASP A 323 -29.68 22.32 3.57
C ASP A 323 -31.11 21.83 3.35
N ALA A 324 -31.31 20.53 3.56
CA ALA A 324 -32.61 19.88 3.46
C ALA A 324 -33.19 19.54 4.85
N LEU A 325 -32.68 20.12 5.94
CA LEU A 325 -33.12 19.78 7.30
C LEU A 325 -34.61 20.06 7.55
N SER A 326 -35.16 21.09 6.90
CA SER A 326 -36.58 21.44 6.99
C SER A 326 -37.46 20.74 5.94
N VAL A 327 -36.87 19.90 5.09
CA VAL A 327 -37.59 19.17 4.04
C VAL A 327 -37.98 17.81 4.59
N SER A 328 -39.28 17.51 4.64
CA SER A 328 -39.81 16.26 5.21
C SER A 328 -40.25 15.22 4.17
N THR A 329 -40.26 15.59 2.88
CA THR A 329 -40.68 14.72 1.78
C THR A 329 -39.77 14.92 0.57
N PRO A 330 -39.57 13.89 -0.28
CA PRO A 330 -38.79 14.04 -1.51
C PRO A 330 -39.28 15.21 -2.39
N GLN A 331 -38.35 15.87 -3.07
CA GLN A 331 -38.59 16.99 -3.97
C GLN A 331 -37.99 16.71 -5.36
N PRO A 332 -38.63 17.21 -6.44
CA PRO A 332 -38.09 17.08 -7.78
C PRO A 332 -36.79 17.87 -7.96
N ALA A 333 -36.09 17.59 -9.06
CA ALA A 333 -34.83 18.25 -9.42
C ALA A 333 -34.95 19.79 -9.43
N LYS A 334 -33.98 20.46 -8.82
CA LYS A 334 -33.77 21.91 -8.86
C LYS A 334 -32.37 22.19 -9.36
N VAL A 335 -32.23 23.15 -10.28
CA VAL A 335 -30.94 23.43 -10.91
C VAL A 335 -30.26 24.62 -10.24
N VAL A 336 -29.10 24.37 -9.64
CA VAL A 336 -28.13 25.39 -9.24
C VAL A 336 -27.23 25.68 -10.44
N SER A 337 -26.86 26.93 -10.68
CA SER A 337 -25.87 27.24 -11.71
C SER A 337 -24.77 28.15 -11.19
N TYR A 338 -23.58 28.05 -11.77
CA TYR A 338 -22.43 28.90 -11.46
C TYR A 338 -21.67 29.24 -12.75
N ALA A 339 -21.17 30.46 -12.87
CA ALA A 339 -20.40 30.92 -14.02
C ALA A 339 -19.20 31.77 -13.56
N PRO A 340 -18.06 31.77 -14.26
CA PRO A 340 -16.95 32.66 -13.91
C PRO A 340 -17.39 34.13 -13.87
N SER A 341 -17.06 34.83 -12.78
CA SER A 341 -17.38 36.26 -12.65
C SER A 341 -16.64 37.06 -13.73
N GLY A 342 -17.38 37.82 -14.55
CA GLY A 342 -16.84 38.57 -15.69
C GLY A 342 -17.12 37.96 -17.07
N GLY A 343 -17.78 36.79 -17.12
CA GLY A 343 -18.28 36.17 -18.35
C GLY A 343 -17.64 34.81 -18.63
N GLY A 344 -18.47 33.87 -19.08
CA GLY A 344 -18.12 32.48 -19.36
C GLY A 344 -19.38 31.62 -19.53
N ALA A 345 -19.22 30.35 -19.94
CA ALA A 345 -20.32 29.41 -20.00
C ALA A 345 -20.74 28.99 -18.58
N ALA A 346 -22.05 29.06 -18.29
CA ALA A 346 -22.58 28.62 -17.01
C ALA A 346 -22.55 27.09 -16.91
N SER A 347 -22.11 26.59 -15.76
CA SER A 347 -22.22 25.19 -15.38
C SER A 347 -23.44 25.00 -14.48
N THR A 348 -24.06 23.82 -14.52
CA THR A 348 -25.28 23.52 -13.78
C THR A 348 -25.14 22.27 -12.92
N VAL A 349 -25.80 22.25 -11.76
CA VAL A 349 -25.96 21.10 -10.88
C VAL A 349 -27.44 20.87 -10.65
N SER A 350 -27.93 19.70 -11.07
CA SER A 350 -29.27 19.19 -10.76
C SER A 350 -29.29 18.62 -9.35
N VAL A 351 -30.09 19.20 -8.46
CA VAL A 351 -30.21 18.81 -7.06
C VAL A 351 -31.54 18.11 -6.85
N ILE A 352 -31.50 16.86 -6.42
CA ILE A 352 -32.68 16.05 -6.08
C ILE A 352 -32.64 15.75 -4.59
N ILE A 353 -33.69 16.12 -3.86
CA ILE A 353 -33.84 15.75 -2.44
C ILE A 353 -34.72 14.51 -2.40
N GLY A 354 -34.15 13.34 -2.21
CA GLY A 354 -34.84 12.05 -2.31
C GLY A 354 -33.90 10.92 -2.77
N PRO A 355 -34.39 9.67 -2.78
CA PRO A 355 -33.59 8.52 -3.18
C PRO A 355 -33.19 8.59 -4.65
N ILE A 356 -32.09 7.93 -5.00
CA ILE A 356 -31.69 7.73 -6.40
C ILE A 356 -32.78 6.93 -7.12
N ASP A 357 -33.23 7.44 -8.27
CA ASP A 357 -34.11 6.68 -9.16
C ASP A 357 -33.26 5.77 -10.06
N VAL A 358 -33.41 4.46 -9.88
CA VAL A 358 -32.72 3.43 -10.65
C VAL A 358 -33.72 2.83 -11.64
N PRO A 359 -33.41 2.75 -12.95
CA PRO A 359 -34.28 2.10 -13.93
C PRO A 359 -34.49 0.61 -13.66
N ALA A 360 -35.58 0.04 -14.17
CA ALA A 360 -35.78 -1.42 -14.17
C ALA A 360 -34.72 -2.11 -15.05
N GLY A 361 -34.37 -3.36 -14.75
CA GLY A 361 -33.28 -4.08 -15.39
C GLY A 361 -31.85 -3.65 -14.99
N VAL A 362 -31.70 -2.65 -14.12
CA VAL A 362 -30.40 -2.19 -13.58
C VAL A 362 -30.26 -2.62 -12.13
N GLY A 363 -29.05 -3.00 -11.71
CA GLY A 363 -28.76 -3.40 -10.33
C GLY A 363 -29.22 -2.36 -9.30
N TYR A 364 -30.21 -2.74 -8.50
CA TYR A 364 -30.86 -1.89 -7.50
C TYR A 364 -30.56 -2.35 -6.08
N ARG A 365 -30.68 -3.65 -5.82
CA ARG A 365 -30.47 -4.23 -4.48
C ARG A 365 -29.73 -5.56 -4.53
N ALA A 366 -29.07 -5.90 -3.43
CA ALA A 366 -28.48 -7.20 -3.20
C ALA A 366 -29.14 -7.89 -1.99
N ILE A 367 -29.39 -9.19 -2.12
CA ILE A 367 -29.99 -10.04 -1.08
C ILE A 367 -28.97 -11.14 -0.76
N LEU A 368 -28.66 -11.29 0.52
CA LEU A 368 -27.85 -12.40 1.02
C LEU A 368 -28.77 -13.61 1.23
N GLU A 369 -28.51 -14.69 0.51
CA GLU A 369 -29.14 -15.98 0.78
C GLU A 369 -28.25 -16.73 1.79
N ASP A 370 -28.76 -17.00 2.99
CA ASP A 370 -28.11 -17.85 3.99
C ASP A 370 -28.32 -19.32 3.61
N TRP A 371 -27.22 -20.05 3.47
CA TRP A 371 -27.22 -21.48 3.14
C TRP A 371 -26.68 -22.35 4.28
N SER A 372 -26.53 -21.80 5.49
CA SER A 372 -25.99 -22.49 6.67
C SER A 372 -26.77 -23.76 7.05
N THR A 373 -28.05 -23.84 6.71
CA THR A 373 -28.90 -25.02 6.94
C THR A 373 -28.95 -25.99 5.76
N GLY A 374 -28.18 -25.76 4.69
CA GLY A 374 -28.20 -26.55 3.45
C GLY A 374 -29.35 -26.24 2.51
N SER A 375 -30.10 -25.15 2.73
CA SER A 375 -31.17 -24.66 1.85
C SER A 375 -31.17 -23.13 1.88
N PRO A 376 -31.57 -22.45 0.79
CA PRO A 376 -31.55 -20.99 0.74
C PRO A 376 -32.59 -20.38 1.66
N VAL A 377 -32.16 -19.44 2.50
CA VAL A 377 -33.03 -18.57 3.30
C VAL A 377 -32.61 -17.13 3.07
N ASP A 378 -33.49 -16.33 2.47
CA ASP A 378 -33.22 -14.90 2.28
C ASP A 378 -33.07 -14.19 3.64
N HIS A 379 -31.98 -13.45 3.82
CA HIS A 379 -31.80 -12.62 4.99
C HIS A 379 -32.76 -11.43 4.96
N SER A 380 -33.30 -11.03 6.13
CA SER A 380 -34.30 -9.96 6.23
C SER A 380 -33.78 -8.57 5.84
N ASN A 381 -32.48 -8.33 6.08
CA ASN A 381 -31.82 -7.07 5.75
C ASN A 381 -31.41 -7.06 4.27
N VAL A 382 -32.25 -6.47 3.41
CA VAL A 382 -31.97 -6.29 1.98
C VAL A 382 -31.13 -5.04 1.74
N LEU A 383 -30.06 -5.18 0.96
CA LEU A 383 -29.12 -4.10 0.68
C LEU A 383 -29.60 -3.27 -0.52
N VAL A 384 -30.43 -2.25 -0.28
CA VAL A 384 -30.88 -1.31 -1.33
C VAL A 384 -29.78 -0.27 -1.60
N MET A 385 -29.15 -0.35 -2.78
CA MET A 385 -27.90 0.35 -3.11
C MET A 385 -28.15 1.73 -3.72
N THR A 386 -28.83 2.60 -2.97
CA THR A 386 -29.24 3.94 -3.43
C THR A 386 -28.89 5.09 -2.48
N LYS A 387 -28.15 4.84 -1.40
CA LYS A 387 -27.73 5.89 -0.46
C LYS A 387 -26.38 6.46 -0.90
N PRO A 388 -26.29 7.68 -1.44
CA PRO A 388 -24.99 8.22 -1.85
C PRO A 388 -24.06 8.41 -0.64
N ALA A 389 -22.85 7.85 -0.70
CA ALA A 389 -21.77 8.14 0.23
C ALA A 389 -20.84 9.22 -0.33
N ARG A 390 -20.52 9.12 -1.62
CA ARG A 390 -19.81 10.13 -2.39
C ARG A 390 -20.42 10.25 -3.79
N GLN A 391 -20.43 11.47 -4.32
CA GLN A 391 -21.11 11.82 -5.55
C GLN A 391 -20.19 12.66 -6.42
N ASN A 392 -20.38 12.59 -7.74
CA ASN A 392 -19.55 13.30 -8.72
C ASN A 392 -18.05 13.02 -8.57
N CYS A 393 -17.72 11.83 -8.09
CA CYS A 393 -16.34 11.41 -7.95
C CYS A 393 -15.68 11.34 -9.33
N GLN A 394 -14.41 11.74 -9.38
CA GLN A 394 -13.62 11.78 -10.60
C GLN A 394 -12.14 11.61 -10.26
N PHE A 395 -11.37 11.13 -11.22
CA PHE A 395 -9.92 11.14 -11.08
C PHE A 395 -9.38 12.58 -11.11
N GLU A 396 -8.27 12.80 -10.41
CA GLU A 396 -7.54 14.07 -10.42
C GLU A 396 -6.67 14.26 -11.66
N ASP A 397 -6.28 13.16 -12.31
CA ASP A 397 -5.56 13.21 -13.58
C ASP A 397 -6.42 13.82 -14.69
N GLU A 398 -5.95 14.90 -15.32
CA GLU A 398 -6.68 15.61 -16.36
C GLU A 398 -7.03 14.69 -17.54
N THR A 399 -6.10 13.82 -17.95
CA THR A 399 -6.31 12.91 -19.08
C THR A 399 -7.34 11.83 -18.75
N LEU A 400 -7.26 11.18 -17.58
CA LEU A 400 -8.27 10.21 -17.18
C LEU A 400 -9.63 10.88 -16.96
N ARG A 401 -9.66 12.03 -16.29
CA ARG A 401 -10.87 12.83 -16.03
C ARG A 401 -11.60 13.20 -17.32
N ALA A 402 -10.88 13.63 -18.34
CA ALA A 402 -11.47 14.00 -19.63
C ALA A 402 -12.07 12.81 -20.40
N ASN A 403 -11.63 11.58 -20.10
CA ASN A 403 -12.00 10.39 -20.87
C ASN A 403 -12.86 9.38 -20.11
N GLN A 404 -13.09 9.59 -18.80
CA GLN A 404 -13.90 8.72 -17.95
C GLN A 404 -15.09 9.50 -17.36
N PRO A 405 -16.31 8.93 -17.39
CA PRO A 405 -17.45 9.55 -16.72
C PRO A 405 -17.24 9.62 -15.20
N ARG A 406 -17.89 10.61 -14.58
CA ARG A 406 -17.99 10.69 -13.13
C ARG A 406 -18.70 9.46 -12.57
N TRP A 407 -18.35 9.08 -11.36
CA TRP A 407 -19.02 7.99 -10.65
C TRP A 407 -19.67 8.45 -9.37
N MET A 408 -20.57 7.60 -8.87
CA MET A 408 -21.19 7.71 -7.57
C MET A 408 -20.91 6.46 -6.75
N GLU A 409 -20.54 6.65 -5.49
CA GLU A 409 -20.37 5.60 -4.50
C GLU A 409 -21.64 5.55 -3.65
N CYS A 410 -22.30 4.39 -3.62
CA CYS A 410 -23.55 4.19 -2.92
C CYS A 410 -23.41 3.09 -1.86
N LEU A 411 -23.93 3.38 -0.67
CA LEU A 411 -24.10 2.44 0.43
C LEU A 411 -25.54 1.90 0.46
N PRO A 412 -25.78 0.83 1.24
CA PRO A 412 -27.13 0.36 1.53
C PRO A 412 -27.94 1.41 2.32
N GLN A 413 -29.25 1.49 2.04
CA GLN A 413 -30.18 2.35 2.80
C GLN A 413 -30.39 1.88 4.25
N GLY A 414 -30.22 0.58 4.53
CA GLY A 414 -30.48 -0.04 5.83
C GLY A 414 -29.24 -0.72 6.43
N ALA A 415 -29.46 -1.43 7.54
CA ALA A 415 -28.43 -2.26 8.16
C ALA A 415 -27.99 -3.38 7.22
N VAL A 416 -26.74 -3.83 7.38
CA VAL A 416 -26.21 -4.98 6.64
C VAL A 416 -26.66 -6.31 7.26
N PRO A 417 -26.70 -7.41 6.49
CA PRO A 417 -26.85 -8.75 7.05
C PRO A 417 -25.72 -9.07 8.02
N VAL A 418 -26.07 -9.77 9.11
CA VAL A 418 -25.10 -10.31 10.06
C VAL A 418 -25.44 -11.77 10.33
N ILE A 419 -24.50 -12.67 10.06
CA ILE A 419 -24.66 -14.10 10.31
C ILE A 419 -23.43 -14.59 11.07
N SER A 420 -23.64 -15.26 12.22
CA SER A 420 -22.55 -15.75 13.08
C SER A 420 -21.51 -14.67 13.40
N ASP A 421 -21.99 -13.46 13.74
CA ASP A 421 -21.21 -12.26 14.05
C ASP A 421 -20.29 -11.76 12.93
N ILE A 422 -20.55 -12.16 11.68
CA ILE A 422 -19.89 -11.65 10.47
C ILE A 422 -20.86 -10.68 9.79
N ALA A 423 -20.40 -9.45 9.54
CA ALA A 423 -21.12 -8.45 8.78
C ALA A 423 -20.84 -8.59 7.28
N TYR A 424 -21.91 -8.49 6.48
CA TYR A 424 -21.89 -8.68 5.03
C TYR A 424 -22.14 -7.35 4.32
N TYR A 425 -21.07 -6.62 4.03
CA TYR A 425 -21.10 -5.30 3.43
C TYR A 425 -21.25 -5.36 1.90
N CYS A 426 -21.81 -4.29 1.34
CA CYS A 426 -21.83 -4.05 -0.09
C CYS A 426 -21.69 -2.55 -0.35
N GLU A 427 -20.90 -2.18 -1.34
CA GLU A 427 -20.80 -0.82 -1.87
C GLU A 427 -20.99 -0.86 -3.38
N ALA A 428 -21.83 0.05 -3.89
CA ALA A 428 -22.14 0.13 -5.30
C ALA A 428 -21.43 1.31 -5.94
N ILE A 429 -20.88 1.09 -7.14
CA ILE A 429 -20.27 2.12 -7.98
C ILE A 429 -21.14 2.26 -9.22
N ARG A 430 -21.66 3.46 -9.46
CA ARG A 430 -22.55 3.76 -10.59
C ARG A 430 -21.87 4.75 -11.52
N ILE A 431 -21.74 4.38 -12.80
CA ILE A 431 -21.01 5.13 -13.84
C ILE A 431 -21.79 5.09 -15.15
N GLY A 432 -22.60 6.11 -15.43
CA GLY A 432 -23.54 6.03 -16.54
C GLY A 432 -24.44 4.79 -16.41
N ASN A 433 -24.38 3.89 -17.39
CA ASN A 433 -25.13 2.62 -17.38
C ASN A 433 -24.41 1.46 -16.68
N TYR A 434 -23.10 1.61 -16.44
CA TYR A 434 -22.29 0.60 -15.76
C TYR A 434 -22.55 0.65 -14.25
N VAL A 435 -22.84 -0.50 -13.66
CA VAL A 435 -23.00 -0.67 -12.22
C VAL A 435 -22.12 -1.82 -11.75
N GLN A 436 -21.38 -1.59 -10.67
CA GLN A 436 -20.61 -2.59 -9.99
C GLN A 436 -21.06 -2.67 -8.54
N PHE A 437 -21.25 -3.88 -8.01
CA PHE A 437 -21.38 -4.13 -6.58
C PHE A 437 -20.10 -4.80 -6.08
N GLN A 438 -19.49 -4.20 -5.05
CA GLN A 438 -18.36 -4.79 -4.33
C GLN A 438 -18.83 -5.22 -2.95
N PHE A 439 -18.77 -6.52 -2.72
CA PHE A 439 -19.08 -7.15 -1.45
C PHE A 439 -17.81 -7.26 -0.62
N GLY A 440 -17.95 -6.91 0.64
CA GLY A 440 -16.94 -7.05 1.67
C GLY A 440 -17.52 -7.79 2.85
N TYR A 441 -16.65 -8.46 3.60
CA TYR A 441 -17.04 -9.15 4.82
C TYR A 441 -16.14 -8.63 5.92
N ASP A 442 -16.62 -8.67 7.16
CA ASP A 442 -15.76 -8.52 8.32
C ASP A 442 -16.43 -8.98 9.60
N TRP A 443 -15.66 -9.09 10.68
CA TRP A 443 -16.24 -9.32 12.00
C TRP A 443 -17.04 -8.10 12.48
N THR A 444 -18.16 -8.35 13.17
CA THR A 444 -18.83 -7.28 13.90
C THR A 444 -17.95 -6.75 15.03
N THR A 445 -18.17 -5.49 15.43
CA THR A 445 -17.46 -4.89 16.58
C THR A 445 -17.75 -5.60 17.91
N ALA A 446 -18.84 -6.37 18.01
CA ALA A 446 -19.12 -7.22 19.16
C ALA A 446 -18.10 -8.37 19.27
N THR A 447 -17.68 -8.92 18.14
CA THR A 447 -16.70 -10.02 18.08
C THR A 447 -15.28 -9.48 17.97
N MET A 448 -15.04 -8.41 17.23
CA MET A 448 -13.72 -7.80 17.06
C MET A 448 -13.86 -6.28 17.28
N PRO A 449 -13.72 -5.80 18.52
CA PRO A 449 -13.92 -4.38 18.85
C PRO A 449 -13.00 -3.42 18.09
N ALA A 450 -11.79 -3.86 17.74
CA ALA A 450 -10.81 -3.05 17.02
C ALA A 450 -10.83 -3.25 15.49
N ASN A 451 -11.85 -3.92 14.94
CA ASN A 451 -11.93 -4.28 13.52
C ASN A 451 -11.66 -3.07 12.57
N PRO A 452 -10.82 -3.20 11.52
CA PRO A 452 -10.18 -4.41 10.98
C PRO A 452 -8.88 -4.85 11.71
N PHE A 453 -8.53 -4.21 12.81
CA PHE A 453 -7.40 -4.55 13.67
C PHE A 453 -7.84 -5.49 14.80
N GLY A 454 -6.92 -6.28 15.37
CA GLY A 454 -7.19 -7.01 16.62
C GLY A 454 -7.78 -8.43 16.56
N ASP A 455 -7.07 -9.43 16.01
CA ASP A 455 -7.31 -10.86 16.31
C ASP A 455 -6.16 -11.52 17.08
N SER A 456 -6.01 -11.19 18.36
CA SER A 456 -5.02 -11.88 19.23
C SER A 456 -5.44 -13.33 19.59
N SER A 457 -6.68 -13.71 19.30
CA SER A 457 -7.32 -14.94 19.81
C SER A 457 -7.38 -16.11 18.82
N GLY A 458 -7.04 -15.88 17.55
CA GLY A 458 -7.04 -16.90 16.51
C GLY A 458 -8.46 -17.34 16.09
N LYS A 459 -9.38 -16.38 15.93
CA LYS A 459 -10.77 -16.66 15.54
C LYS A 459 -10.85 -17.24 14.13
N GLU A 460 -11.84 -18.10 13.92
CA GLU A 460 -12.10 -18.76 12.64
C GLU A 460 -12.60 -17.73 11.62
N SER A 461 -11.70 -17.18 10.83
CA SER A 461 -11.97 -16.07 9.90
C SER A 461 -12.70 -16.48 8.62
N TYR A 462 -13.65 -17.43 8.65
CA TYR A 462 -14.38 -17.90 7.45
C TYR A 462 -15.84 -17.44 7.44
N MET A 463 -16.30 -17.02 6.26
CA MET A 463 -17.71 -16.71 6.03
C MET A 463 -18.58 -17.96 6.10
N VAL A 464 -19.84 -17.79 6.54
CA VAL A 464 -20.84 -18.87 6.45
C VAL A 464 -21.20 -19.19 4.99
N PRO A 465 -21.76 -20.37 4.70
CA PRO A 465 -22.31 -20.69 3.37
C PRO A 465 -23.34 -19.65 2.93
N HIS A 466 -23.17 -19.03 1.76
CA HIS A 466 -24.11 -18.02 1.26
C HIS A 466 -24.08 -17.83 -0.26
N LYS A 467 -25.07 -17.12 -0.80
CA LYS A 467 -25.07 -16.55 -2.15
C LYS A 467 -25.49 -15.09 -2.11
N TRP A 468 -25.11 -14.32 -3.13
CA TRP A 468 -25.73 -13.01 -3.36
C TRP A 468 -26.65 -13.04 -4.55
N ARG A 469 -27.91 -12.67 -4.34
CA ARG A 469 -28.88 -12.44 -5.41
C ARG A 469 -28.99 -10.96 -5.68
N ILE A 470 -28.90 -10.58 -6.94
CA ILE A 470 -28.90 -9.18 -7.38
C ILE A 470 -30.18 -8.94 -8.14
N GLU A 471 -30.94 -7.95 -7.71
CA GLU A 471 -32.26 -7.65 -8.23
C GLU A 471 -32.35 -6.19 -8.71
N ASP A 472 -33.22 -5.98 -9.70
CA ASP A 472 -33.65 -4.65 -10.10
C ASP A 472 -34.73 -4.09 -9.14
N LYS A 473 -35.23 -2.89 -9.43
CA LYS A 473 -36.26 -2.25 -8.59
C LYS A 473 -37.62 -2.96 -8.59
N ASP A 474 -37.88 -3.79 -9.61
CA ASP A 474 -39.12 -4.54 -9.78
C ASP A 474 -39.03 -5.96 -9.20
N SER A 475 -37.94 -6.25 -8.47
CA SER A 475 -37.63 -7.56 -7.86
C SER A 475 -37.31 -8.66 -8.87
N ASN A 476 -36.92 -8.31 -10.11
CA ASN A 476 -36.41 -9.31 -11.05
C ASN A 476 -34.95 -9.62 -10.73
N VAL A 477 -34.60 -10.90 -10.66
CA VAL A 477 -33.22 -11.35 -10.50
C VAL A 477 -32.45 -11.12 -11.80
N ILE A 478 -31.42 -10.29 -11.75
CA ILE A 478 -30.57 -9.99 -12.90
C ILE A 478 -29.24 -10.75 -12.85
N ALA A 479 -28.78 -11.14 -11.66
CA ALA A 479 -27.58 -11.95 -11.49
C ALA A 479 -27.56 -12.66 -10.13
N THR A 480 -26.77 -13.73 -10.06
CA THR A 480 -26.44 -14.45 -8.82
C THR A 480 -24.93 -14.58 -8.72
N VAL A 481 -24.38 -14.26 -7.55
CA VAL A 481 -22.98 -14.47 -7.21
C VAL A 481 -22.88 -15.77 -6.42
N GLU A 482 -22.34 -16.79 -7.09
CA GLU A 482 -22.31 -18.17 -6.61
C GLU A 482 -21.07 -18.91 -7.11
N ARG A 483 -20.88 -20.16 -6.68
CA ARG A 483 -19.81 -21.00 -7.19
C ARG A 483 -20.06 -21.39 -8.65
N PRO A 484 -19.03 -21.80 -9.40
CA PRO A 484 -19.18 -22.21 -10.81
C PRO A 484 -20.16 -23.38 -11.05
N ASP A 485 -20.41 -24.22 -10.05
CA ASP A 485 -21.38 -25.32 -10.12
C ASP A 485 -22.81 -24.92 -9.72
N GLY A 486 -23.04 -23.63 -9.42
CA GLY A 486 -24.31 -23.13 -8.91
C GLY A 486 -24.54 -23.41 -7.43
N GLY A 487 -23.55 -23.93 -6.69
CA GLY A 487 -23.62 -24.09 -5.24
C GLY A 487 -23.35 -22.79 -4.47
N PRO A 488 -23.64 -22.74 -3.15
CA PRO A 488 -23.33 -21.57 -2.35
C PRO A 488 -21.83 -21.38 -2.16
N LEU A 489 -21.42 -20.12 -2.10
CA LEU A 489 -20.09 -19.74 -1.65
C LEU A 489 -19.86 -20.31 -0.25
N ASN A 490 -18.69 -20.90 0.01
CA ASN A 490 -18.37 -21.56 1.29
C ASN A 490 -19.29 -22.73 1.69
N GLY A 491 -20.04 -23.31 0.75
CA GLY A 491 -20.93 -24.44 0.97
C GLY A 491 -20.30 -25.60 1.76
N THR A 492 -21.08 -26.25 2.62
CA THR A 492 -20.64 -27.43 3.41
C THR A 492 -20.58 -28.72 2.60
N ASP A 493 -21.05 -28.66 1.35
CA ASP A 493 -21.10 -29.76 0.39
C ASP A 493 -19.76 -30.01 -0.32
N ILE A 494 -18.84 -29.05 -0.30
CA ILE A 494 -17.48 -29.19 -0.83
C ILE A 494 -16.50 -29.31 0.33
N PRO A 495 -15.61 -30.31 0.36
CA PRO A 495 -14.67 -30.47 1.47
C PRO A 495 -13.70 -29.28 1.56
N GLY A 496 -13.25 -28.95 2.76
CA GLY A 496 -12.32 -27.83 2.99
C GLY A 496 -10.94 -28.05 2.32
N ILE A 497 -10.59 -29.31 2.10
CA ILE A 497 -9.42 -29.78 1.34
C ILE A 497 -9.90 -30.75 0.28
N PHE A 498 -9.14 -30.98 -0.79
CA PHE A 498 -9.51 -32.02 -1.75
C PHE A 498 -9.26 -33.40 -1.15
N GLU A 499 -10.24 -34.29 -1.33
CA GLU A 499 -10.20 -35.66 -0.81
C GLU A 499 -10.06 -36.71 -1.94
N GLY A 500 -9.91 -36.26 -3.19
CA GLY A 500 -9.75 -37.11 -4.37
C GLY A 500 -8.32 -37.60 -4.59
N SER A 501 -8.09 -38.23 -5.74
CA SER A 501 -6.78 -38.84 -6.09
C SER A 501 -5.77 -37.82 -6.67
N TYR A 502 -4.48 -38.12 -6.54
CA TYR A 502 -3.38 -37.33 -7.09
C TYR A 502 -2.59 -38.14 -8.13
N ASP A 503 -1.97 -37.46 -9.10
CA ASP A 503 -1.28 -38.09 -10.24
C ASP A 503 0.15 -38.59 -9.97
N GLY A 504 0.58 -38.60 -8.70
CA GLY A 504 1.92 -38.98 -8.27
C GLY A 504 2.96 -37.85 -8.35
N TYR A 505 2.62 -36.69 -8.94
CA TYR A 505 3.43 -35.47 -8.93
C TYR A 505 2.90 -34.40 -7.98
N GLY A 506 1.88 -34.74 -7.17
CA GLY A 506 1.20 -33.82 -6.27
C GLY A 506 0.08 -33.01 -6.93
N VAL A 507 -0.34 -33.34 -8.15
CA VAL A 507 -1.43 -32.65 -8.85
C VAL A 507 -2.76 -33.36 -8.61
N ALA A 508 -3.79 -32.61 -8.21
CA ALA A 508 -5.13 -33.12 -7.98
C ALA A 508 -5.78 -33.59 -9.29
N ILE A 509 -6.25 -34.83 -9.33
CA ILE A 509 -7.01 -35.38 -10.45
C ILE A 509 -8.48 -34.99 -10.26
N THR A 510 -8.83 -33.77 -10.65
CA THR A 510 -10.23 -33.32 -10.66
C THR A 510 -11.00 -34.01 -11.78
N ASN A 511 -12.25 -34.40 -11.50
CA ASN A 511 -13.15 -35.02 -12.47
C ASN A 511 -14.59 -34.50 -12.29
N SER A 512 -15.59 -35.16 -12.88
CA SER A 512 -16.98 -34.70 -12.76
C SER A 512 -17.57 -34.85 -11.36
N THR A 513 -17.05 -35.77 -10.54
CA THR A 513 -17.49 -36.04 -9.16
C THR A 513 -16.55 -35.44 -8.11
N ASP A 514 -15.25 -35.44 -8.37
CA ASP A 514 -14.21 -34.89 -7.48
C ASP A 514 -13.83 -33.48 -7.93
N LYS A 515 -14.77 -32.54 -7.82
CA LYS A 515 -14.50 -31.11 -7.99
C LYS A 515 -14.21 -30.48 -6.64
N TRP A 516 -13.33 -29.49 -6.63
CA TRP A 516 -13.03 -28.70 -5.44
C TRP A 516 -13.03 -27.21 -5.78
N TYR A 517 -13.61 -26.43 -4.88
CA TYR A 517 -13.73 -24.98 -4.99
C TYR A 517 -13.20 -24.33 -3.71
N PRO A 518 -12.44 -23.23 -3.82
CA PRO A 518 -11.87 -22.56 -2.67
C PRO A 518 -12.96 -21.94 -1.76
N ARG A 519 -12.65 -21.87 -0.46
CA ARG A 519 -13.44 -21.16 0.56
C ARG A 519 -12.83 -19.78 0.83
N GLY A 520 -13.65 -18.75 0.98
CA GLY A 520 -13.23 -17.38 1.27
C GLY A 520 -13.22 -17.06 2.76
N THR A 521 -12.45 -16.05 3.15
CA THR A 521 -12.37 -15.54 4.52
C THR A 521 -13.19 -14.26 4.72
N VAL A 522 -13.44 -13.91 5.97
CA VAL A 522 -14.12 -12.66 6.35
C VAL A 522 -13.33 -11.40 6.02
N ARG A 523 -12.13 -11.48 5.42
CA ARG A 523 -11.35 -10.30 4.98
C ARG A 523 -11.18 -10.21 3.46
N ALA A 524 -11.78 -11.13 2.72
CA ALA A 524 -11.77 -11.14 1.26
C ALA A 524 -12.92 -10.32 0.69
N GLY A 525 -12.80 -9.83 -0.55
CA GLY A 525 -13.90 -9.21 -1.27
C GLY A 525 -14.40 -10.05 -2.46
N VAL A 526 -15.58 -9.68 -2.95
CA VAL A 526 -16.18 -10.21 -4.19
C VAL A 526 -16.77 -9.06 -4.99
N ILE A 527 -16.63 -9.09 -6.30
CA ILE A 527 -17.25 -8.13 -7.22
C ILE A 527 -18.27 -8.79 -8.12
N TRP A 528 -19.36 -8.07 -8.39
CA TRP A 528 -20.25 -8.26 -9.52
C TRP A 528 -20.28 -7.00 -10.39
N ARG A 529 -20.43 -7.17 -11.71
CA ARG A 529 -20.57 -6.09 -12.69
C ARG A 529 -21.79 -6.32 -13.56
N SER A 530 -22.47 -5.25 -13.95
CA SER A 530 -23.58 -5.30 -14.90
C SER A 530 -23.14 -5.67 -16.31
N GLU A 531 -21.92 -5.29 -16.69
CA GLU A 531 -21.33 -5.54 -18.01
C GLU A 531 -19.80 -5.37 -17.96
N THR A 532 -19.11 -5.57 -19.09
CA THR A 532 -17.68 -5.23 -19.20
C THR A 532 -17.52 -3.70 -19.26
N PRO A 533 -16.68 -3.08 -18.43
CA PRO A 533 -16.45 -1.64 -18.48
C PRO A 533 -15.89 -1.22 -19.84
N PRO A 534 -16.26 -0.03 -20.37
CA PRO A 534 -15.71 0.46 -21.64
C PRO A 534 -14.18 0.57 -21.60
N SER A 535 -13.49 0.14 -22.65
CA SER A 535 -12.03 0.24 -22.73
C SER A 535 -11.55 1.58 -23.29
N TYR A 536 -10.28 1.92 -23.02
CA TYR A 536 -9.57 2.91 -23.81
C TYR A 536 -9.15 2.31 -25.17
N ASP A 537 -8.93 3.17 -26.16
CA ASP A 537 -8.45 2.73 -27.48
C ASP A 537 -6.92 2.65 -27.54
N GLN A 538 -6.39 2.04 -28.61
CA GLN A 538 -4.95 1.87 -28.78
C GLN A 538 -4.21 3.21 -28.88
N THR A 539 -4.83 4.25 -29.44
CA THR A 539 -4.21 5.59 -29.57
C THR A 539 -3.99 6.21 -28.19
N PHE A 540 -4.98 6.11 -27.32
CA PHE A 540 -4.88 6.54 -25.93
C PHE A 540 -3.75 5.79 -25.21
N ILE A 541 -3.71 4.45 -25.34
CA ILE A 541 -2.70 3.62 -24.68
C ILE A 541 -1.29 4.00 -25.15
N ASN A 542 -1.07 4.13 -26.46
CA ASN A 542 0.23 4.50 -27.02
C ASN A 542 0.71 5.86 -26.52
N THR A 543 -0.21 6.81 -26.38
CA THR A 543 0.14 8.18 -25.99
C THR A 543 0.44 8.28 -24.50
N ASN A 544 -0.31 7.57 -23.65
CA ASN A 544 -0.38 7.88 -22.22
C ASN A 544 0.19 6.79 -21.30
N LEU A 545 0.44 5.56 -21.81
CA LEU A 545 0.90 4.44 -20.99
C LEU A 545 2.32 3.98 -21.40
N PRO A 546 3.09 3.40 -20.48
CA PRO A 546 4.38 2.78 -20.80
C PRO A 546 4.18 1.51 -21.62
N ARG A 547 4.88 1.38 -22.76
CA ARG A 547 4.81 0.20 -23.63
C ARG A 547 6.17 -0.45 -23.85
N TYR A 548 6.14 -1.75 -24.12
CA TYR A 548 7.32 -2.59 -24.32
C TYR A 548 7.15 -3.49 -25.54
N ASP A 549 8.25 -3.85 -26.19
CA ASP A 549 8.28 -4.75 -27.35
C ASP A 549 8.02 -6.20 -26.92
N VAL A 550 6.80 -6.69 -27.19
CA VAL A 550 6.39 -8.06 -26.88
C VAL A 550 6.55 -9.06 -28.02
N THR A 551 7.32 -8.73 -29.05
CA THR A 551 7.53 -9.65 -30.19
C THR A 551 8.29 -10.93 -29.82
N ILE A 552 9.00 -10.93 -28.69
CA ILE A 552 9.45 -12.15 -28.03
C ILE A 552 8.43 -12.47 -26.94
N GLY A 553 7.92 -13.71 -26.96
CA GLY A 553 7.04 -14.19 -25.91
C GLY A 553 7.72 -14.02 -24.54
N TYR A 554 6.99 -13.45 -23.59
CA TYR A 554 7.43 -13.21 -22.22
C TYR A 554 6.50 -13.93 -21.24
N ALA A 555 6.89 -13.99 -19.97
CA ALA A 555 6.48 -14.96 -18.96
C ALA A 555 7.18 -16.32 -19.11
N SER A 556 7.15 -17.09 -18.03
CA SER A 556 7.78 -18.40 -17.94
C SER A 556 7.23 -19.32 -19.02
N HIS A 557 8.00 -19.63 -20.08
CA HIS A 557 7.68 -20.72 -21.01
C HIS A 557 7.81 -22.11 -20.34
N THR A 558 7.81 -22.16 -19.02
CA THR A 558 8.08 -23.32 -18.19
C THR A 558 6.86 -23.66 -17.37
N HIS A 559 6.73 -24.93 -17.05
CA HIS A 559 5.64 -25.46 -16.23
C HIS A 559 5.87 -25.30 -14.71
N TYR A 560 6.93 -24.57 -14.35
CA TYR A 560 7.39 -24.25 -13.01
C TYR A 560 8.06 -22.87 -13.00
N SER A 561 8.27 -22.31 -11.82
CA SER A 561 8.99 -21.08 -11.55
C SER A 561 10.02 -21.27 -10.45
N ASN A 562 10.82 -20.22 -10.22
CA ASN A 562 11.87 -20.24 -9.21
C ASN A 562 11.45 -19.74 -7.82
N ASN A 563 10.23 -19.22 -7.57
CA ASN A 563 9.81 -18.74 -6.23
C ASN A 563 8.28 -18.86 -6.05
N GLY A 564 7.78 -19.45 -4.94
CA GLY A 564 6.36 -19.57 -4.59
C GLY A 564 6.06 -20.80 -3.70
N PHE A 565 4.96 -20.82 -2.95
CA PHE A 565 4.63 -21.93 -2.00
C PHE A 565 4.06 -23.21 -2.64
N ASP A 566 3.94 -23.25 -3.97
CA ASP A 566 3.40 -24.41 -4.68
C ASP A 566 4.53 -25.41 -5.01
N GLY A 567 5.05 -26.11 -4.01
CA GLY A 567 6.04 -27.15 -4.25
C GLY A 567 5.41 -28.31 -5.03
N ARG A 568 5.80 -28.51 -6.30
CA ARG A 568 5.41 -29.70 -7.08
C ARG A 568 6.60 -30.62 -7.27
N LEU A 569 6.29 -31.90 -7.44
CA LEU A 569 7.29 -32.94 -7.65
C LEU A 569 7.53 -33.08 -9.15
N TRP A 570 8.80 -33.13 -9.55
CA TRP A 570 9.17 -33.41 -10.93
C TRP A 570 10.43 -34.28 -10.96
N GLY A 571 10.25 -35.53 -11.36
CA GLY A 571 11.33 -36.52 -11.28
C GLY A 571 11.77 -36.73 -9.82
N GLY A 572 13.05 -36.47 -9.53
CA GLY A 572 13.62 -36.54 -8.18
C GLY A 572 13.63 -35.23 -7.40
N ASP A 573 13.23 -34.11 -8.02
CA ASP A 573 13.35 -32.75 -7.47
C ASP A 573 11.98 -32.11 -7.16
N SER A 574 11.99 -31.02 -6.38
CA SER A 574 10.84 -30.15 -6.14
C SER A 574 11.11 -28.73 -6.64
N SER A 575 10.13 -28.10 -7.30
CA SER A 575 10.20 -26.69 -7.72
C SER A 575 8.85 -26.03 -7.51
N ASN A 576 8.85 -24.70 -7.52
CA ASN A 576 7.64 -23.92 -7.35
C ASN A 576 6.81 -24.00 -8.63
N GLY A 577 5.56 -24.40 -8.54
CA GLY A 577 4.61 -24.42 -9.64
C GLY A 577 3.81 -23.11 -9.71
N PHE A 578 3.40 -22.70 -10.90
CA PHE A 578 2.39 -21.64 -11.03
C PHE A 578 1.25 -22.11 -11.91
N GLY A 579 0.13 -21.38 -11.82
CA GLY A 579 -0.78 -21.26 -12.94
C GLY A 579 -0.13 -20.40 -14.02
N ASN A 580 -0.12 -20.86 -15.27
CA ASN A 580 0.44 -20.08 -16.36
C ASN A 580 -0.69 -19.61 -17.29
N THR A 581 -0.84 -18.29 -17.41
CA THR A 581 -1.87 -17.61 -18.21
C THR A 581 -1.92 -18.03 -19.67
N ARG A 582 -0.87 -18.69 -20.19
CA ARG A 582 -0.84 -19.21 -21.56
C ARG A 582 -1.44 -20.60 -21.75
N VAL A 583 -1.45 -21.44 -20.72
CA VAL A 583 -1.97 -22.83 -20.76
C VAL A 583 -3.21 -23.04 -19.92
N MET A 584 -3.48 -22.13 -18.99
CA MET A 584 -4.65 -22.27 -18.14
C MET A 584 -5.93 -22.21 -18.95
N PRO A 585 -6.90 -23.09 -18.66
CA PRO A 585 -8.21 -22.99 -19.27
C PRO A 585 -8.85 -21.67 -18.82
N TYR A 586 -9.64 -21.06 -19.71
CA TYR A 586 -10.39 -19.87 -19.32
C TYR A 586 -11.55 -20.26 -18.40
N ASP A 587 -12.36 -21.24 -18.81
CA ASP A 587 -13.48 -21.77 -18.04
C ASP A 587 -13.04 -22.89 -17.09
N PRO A 588 -13.77 -23.14 -15.98
CA PRO A 588 -13.51 -24.28 -15.11
C PRO A 588 -13.53 -25.60 -15.89
N THR A 589 -12.47 -26.41 -15.75
CA THR A 589 -12.33 -27.70 -16.45
C THR A 589 -11.89 -28.81 -15.50
N ASN A 590 -11.54 -29.97 -16.03
CA ASN A 590 -11.04 -31.11 -15.27
C ASN A 590 -9.84 -31.79 -15.94
N TYR A 591 -9.22 -32.72 -15.22
CA TYR A 591 -8.01 -33.42 -15.64
C TYR A 591 -8.19 -34.17 -16.97
N GLU A 592 -9.33 -34.87 -17.13
CA GLU A 592 -9.65 -35.65 -18.34
C GLU A 592 -9.86 -34.76 -19.58
N THR A 593 -10.35 -33.53 -19.39
CA THR A 593 -10.65 -32.59 -20.48
C THR A 593 -9.40 -31.84 -20.95
N LEU A 594 -8.50 -31.48 -20.02
CA LEU A 594 -7.37 -30.61 -20.33
C LEU A 594 -6.16 -31.38 -20.87
N THR A 595 -5.89 -32.58 -20.35
CA THR A 595 -4.70 -33.38 -20.73
C THR A 595 -4.66 -33.84 -22.21
N PRO A 596 -5.79 -34.06 -22.92
CA PRO A 596 -5.76 -34.35 -24.37
C PRO A 596 -5.39 -33.15 -25.26
N LEU A 597 -5.30 -31.92 -24.71
CA LEU A 597 -4.99 -30.71 -25.47
C LEU A 597 -3.48 -30.48 -25.69
N VAL A 598 -2.65 -31.49 -25.47
CA VAL A 598 -1.22 -31.45 -25.79
C VAL A 598 -1.05 -31.29 -27.32
N GLY A 599 -0.51 -30.14 -27.75
CA GLY A 599 -0.10 -29.91 -29.14
C GLY A 599 -1.08 -29.13 -30.04
N VAL A 600 -2.23 -28.69 -29.54
CA VAL A 600 -3.25 -27.93 -30.31
C VAL A 600 -3.05 -26.41 -30.31
N THR A 601 -2.09 -25.88 -29.54
CA THR A 601 -1.81 -24.43 -29.46
C THR A 601 -1.15 -23.87 -30.73
N LEU A 602 -1.46 -22.61 -31.05
CA LEU A 602 -0.78 -21.82 -32.08
C LEU A 602 0.38 -20.99 -31.54
N ASP A 603 0.76 -21.17 -30.27
CA ASP A 603 1.94 -20.50 -29.69
C ASP A 603 3.20 -20.90 -30.49
N PRO A 604 3.97 -19.94 -31.05
CA PRO A 604 5.21 -20.23 -31.75
C PRO A 604 6.33 -20.78 -30.85
N TRP A 605 6.17 -20.74 -29.52
CA TRP A 605 7.15 -21.14 -28.50
C TRP A 605 6.59 -22.23 -27.57
N LYS A 606 6.03 -23.31 -28.14
CA LYS A 606 5.18 -24.28 -27.40
C LYS A 606 5.90 -25.41 -26.65
N GLY A 607 7.18 -25.63 -26.89
CA GLY A 607 7.90 -26.84 -26.51
C GLY A 607 7.95 -27.24 -25.04
N SER A 608 8.15 -26.28 -24.14
CA SER A 608 8.37 -26.53 -22.71
C SER A 608 7.12 -26.40 -21.85
N LEU A 609 6.13 -25.62 -22.31
CA LEU A 609 4.93 -25.30 -21.55
C LEU A 609 3.73 -26.19 -21.92
N TYR A 610 3.59 -26.61 -23.17
CA TYR A 610 2.39 -27.33 -23.64
C TYR A 610 2.59 -28.84 -23.69
N ASN A 611 2.94 -29.43 -22.54
CA ASN A 611 3.10 -30.88 -22.36
C ASN A 611 2.09 -31.43 -21.33
N PHE A 612 2.06 -32.76 -21.19
CA PHE A 612 1.13 -33.45 -20.27
C PHE A 612 1.27 -32.94 -18.83
N SER A 613 2.48 -32.89 -18.28
CA SER A 613 2.74 -32.46 -16.91
C SER A 613 2.25 -31.04 -16.65
N SER A 614 2.45 -30.12 -17.60
CA SER A 614 1.99 -28.73 -17.47
C SER A 614 0.47 -28.60 -17.52
N LEU A 615 -0.17 -29.28 -18.47
CA LEU A 615 -1.63 -29.21 -18.64
C LEU A 615 -2.35 -29.93 -17.50
N ALA A 616 -1.81 -31.05 -17.01
CA ALA A 616 -2.27 -31.70 -15.79
C ALA A 616 -2.21 -30.73 -14.61
N ALA A 617 -1.06 -30.08 -14.41
CA ALA A 617 -0.83 -29.10 -13.35
C ALA A 617 -1.84 -27.95 -13.32
N VAL A 618 -2.38 -27.55 -14.47
CA VAL A 618 -3.31 -26.43 -14.57
C VAL A 618 -4.78 -26.86 -14.73
N ALA A 619 -5.10 -28.16 -14.56
CA ALA A 619 -6.45 -28.68 -14.74
C ALA A 619 -7.44 -28.31 -13.63
N SER A 620 -6.95 -28.02 -12.43
CA SER A 620 -7.79 -27.59 -11.31
C SER A 620 -7.99 -26.08 -11.25
N ILE A 621 -7.30 -25.29 -12.09
CA ILE A 621 -7.24 -23.82 -12.09
C ILE A 621 -7.87 -23.24 -13.37
N TRP A 622 -8.43 -22.02 -13.34
CA TRP A 622 -9.02 -21.39 -14.55
C TRP A 622 -9.06 -19.85 -14.50
N LEU A 623 -8.92 -19.17 -15.64
CA LEU A 623 -8.72 -17.70 -15.69
C LEU A 623 -9.97 -16.86 -15.48
N GLN A 624 -11.15 -17.39 -15.77
CA GLN A 624 -12.39 -16.65 -15.60
C GLN A 624 -12.56 -16.23 -14.14
N TYR A 625 -12.84 -14.95 -13.91
CA TYR A 625 -13.13 -14.49 -12.56
C TYR A 625 -14.45 -15.14 -12.07
N THR A 626 -14.35 -15.90 -11.00
CA THR A 626 -15.51 -16.33 -10.22
C THR A 626 -15.23 -16.00 -8.74
N PRO A 627 -16.26 -15.82 -7.89
CA PRO A 627 -16.05 -15.48 -6.48
C PRO A 627 -15.09 -16.45 -5.79
N PHE A 628 -14.07 -15.92 -5.13
CA PHE A 628 -12.98 -16.65 -4.46
C PHE A 628 -12.06 -17.47 -5.38
N ASN A 629 -12.26 -17.38 -6.69
CA ASN A 629 -11.49 -18.07 -7.70
C ASN A 629 -10.56 -17.10 -8.40
N GLN A 630 -9.42 -16.77 -7.83
CA GLN A 630 -8.36 -16.22 -8.69
C GLN A 630 -7.58 -17.35 -9.35
N CYS A 631 -8.32 -18.29 -9.95
CA CYS A 631 -7.89 -19.44 -10.73
C CYS A 631 -7.55 -20.74 -9.97
N GLY A 632 -8.55 -21.45 -9.41
CA GLY A 632 -8.66 -22.84 -8.92
C GLY A 632 -7.47 -23.49 -8.16
N ARG A 633 -6.96 -22.72 -7.22
CA ARG A 633 -5.83 -22.94 -6.30
C ARG A 633 -5.68 -24.39 -5.80
N SER A 634 -4.45 -24.91 -5.80
CA SER A 634 -4.15 -26.32 -5.48
C SER A 634 -4.72 -26.75 -4.12
N PRO A 635 -5.31 -27.96 -4.02
CA PRO A 635 -5.84 -28.42 -2.75
C PRO A 635 -4.80 -29.03 -1.79
N ILE A 636 -3.52 -29.15 -2.21
CA ILE A 636 -2.41 -29.58 -1.33
C ILE A 636 -1.64 -28.37 -0.80
N THR A 637 -1.26 -27.46 -1.70
CA THR A 637 -0.29 -26.39 -1.42
C THR A 637 -0.95 -25.04 -1.13
N GLY A 638 -2.28 -24.96 -1.26
CA GLY A 638 -2.98 -23.68 -1.23
C GLY A 638 -2.69 -22.85 -2.49
N PRO A 639 -3.01 -21.55 -2.48
CA PRO A 639 -3.03 -20.69 -3.65
C PRO A 639 -1.64 -20.28 -4.16
N GLY A 640 -1.02 -21.12 -4.99
CA GLY A 640 0.05 -20.73 -5.90
C GLY A 640 -0.53 -20.07 -7.15
N GLY A 641 -0.53 -18.74 -7.20
CA GLY A 641 -1.25 -17.95 -8.19
C GLY A 641 -0.74 -18.07 -9.64
N VAL A 642 -1.47 -17.43 -10.52
CA VAL A 642 -1.05 -17.04 -11.89
C VAL A 642 0.06 -16.00 -11.92
N ARG A 643 0.85 -15.95 -10.84
CA ARG A 643 1.69 -14.84 -10.42
C ARG A 643 3.07 -14.98 -11.06
N ASP A 644 3.50 -13.97 -11.80
CA ASP A 644 4.92 -13.74 -12.06
C ASP A 644 5.44 -12.86 -10.92
N ASP A 645 6.20 -13.46 -10.00
CA ASP A 645 6.55 -12.96 -8.65
C ASP A 645 7.46 -11.70 -8.60
N ARG A 646 7.48 -10.98 -9.71
CA ARG A 646 8.65 -10.22 -10.13
C ARG A 646 8.31 -9.17 -11.21
N ALA A 647 7.06 -8.97 -11.61
CA ALA A 647 6.72 -8.18 -12.81
C ALA A 647 5.86 -6.94 -12.54
N ALA A 648 6.25 -5.79 -13.11
CA ALA A 648 5.46 -4.55 -13.08
C ALA A 648 4.14 -4.65 -13.87
N PHE A 649 4.07 -5.57 -14.83
CA PHE A 649 2.85 -5.90 -15.57
C PHE A 649 2.65 -7.41 -15.56
N ALA A 650 1.46 -7.85 -15.17
CA ALA A 650 1.06 -9.22 -15.43
C ALA A 650 0.99 -9.46 -16.94
N GLU A 651 1.31 -10.68 -17.39
CA GLU A 651 1.32 -11.03 -18.80
C GLU A 651 0.05 -10.60 -19.57
N PRO A 652 -1.17 -10.97 -19.15
CA PRO A 652 -2.36 -10.61 -19.91
C PRO A 652 -2.55 -9.09 -20.03
N VAL A 653 -2.10 -8.33 -19.02
CA VAL A 653 -2.14 -6.85 -19.03
C VAL A 653 -1.15 -6.30 -20.06
N GLY A 654 0.08 -6.80 -20.08
CA GLY A 654 1.08 -6.42 -21.07
C GLY A 654 0.65 -6.74 -22.50
N GLN A 655 0.04 -7.90 -22.73
CA GLN A 655 -0.39 -8.36 -24.06
C GLN A 655 -1.51 -7.46 -24.58
N TYR A 656 -2.51 -7.21 -23.74
CA TYR A 656 -3.63 -6.35 -24.08
C TYR A 656 -3.20 -4.89 -24.31
N MET A 657 -2.26 -4.38 -23.52
CA MET A 657 -1.75 -3.02 -23.69
C MET A 657 -0.96 -2.83 -24.99
N TYR A 658 -0.22 -3.86 -25.42
CA TYR A 658 0.51 -3.81 -26.68
C TYR A 658 -0.44 -3.80 -27.89
N ASP A 659 -1.43 -4.71 -27.89
CA ASP A 659 -2.45 -4.81 -28.94
C ASP A 659 -3.81 -5.20 -28.34
N ILE A 660 -4.73 -4.23 -28.31
CA ILE A 660 -6.07 -4.43 -27.74
C ILE A 660 -6.94 -5.43 -28.50
N THR A 661 -6.53 -5.82 -29.72
CA THR A 661 -7.24 -6.80 -30.55
C THR A 661 -6.64 -8.20 -30.45
N ALA A 662 -5.52 -8.35 -29.75
CA ALA A 662 -4.81 -9.61 -29.66
C ALA A 662 -5.61 -10.68 -28.91
N THR A 663 -5.45 -11.91 -29.38
CA THR A 663 -6.02 -13.11 -28.79
C THR A 663 -4.91 -14.03 -28.31
N ARG A 664 -5.19 -14.81 -27.27
CA ARG A 664 -4.27 -15.80 -26.72
C ARG A 664 -4.03 -16.92 -27.75
N PRO A 665 -2.78 -17.24 -28.10
CA PRO A 665 -2.49 -18.27 -29.11
C PRO A 665 -2.99 -19.69 -28.80
N HIS A 666 -3.24 -19.99 -27.51
CA HIS A 666 -3.68 -21.32 -27.08
C HIS A 666 -5.13 -21.66 -27.47
N ASP A 667 -6.04 -20.71 -27.32
CA ASP A 667 -7.48 -20.93 -27.44
C ASP A 667 -8.24 -19.77 -28.11
N ALA A 668 -7.51 -18.80 -28.68
CA ALA A 668 -8.03 -17.58 -29.30
C ALA A 668 -8.89 -16.70 -28.36
N LYS A 669 -8.80 -16.89 -27.03
CA LYS A 669 -9.49 -16.03 -26.08
C LYS A 669 -8.90 -14.61 -26.14
N PRO A 670 -9.71 -13.54 -26.23
CA PRO A 670 -9.20 -12.17 -26.21
C PRO A 670 -8.38 -11.89 -24.95
N TRP A 671 -7.19 -11.30 -25.10
CA TRP A 671 -6.37 -10.90 -23.96
C TRP A 671 -7.08 -9.87 -23.08
N ALA A 672 -7.95 -9.04 -23.67
CA ALA A 672 -8.82 -8.12 -22.94
C ALA A 672 -9.64 -8.84 -21.84
N THR A 673 -10.27 -9.97 -22.19
CA THR A 673 -11.09 -10.76 -21.26
C THR A 673 -10.25 -11.42 -20.17
N ILE A 674 -9.07 -11.95 -20.54
CA ILE A 674 -8.17 -12.56 -19.56
C ILE A 674 -7.63 -11.49 -18.61
N ALA A 675 -7.21 -10.35 -19.14
CA ALA A 675 -6.60 -9.26 -18.37
C ALA A 675 -7.59 -8.67 -17.36
N ILE A 676 -8.83 -8.39 -17.77
CA ILE A 676 -9.84 -7.85 -16.86
C ILE A 676 -10.14 -8.84 -15.73
N ASP A 677 -10.34 -10.12 -16.02
CA ASP A 677 -10.62 -11.13 -14.99
C ASP A 677 -9.42 -11.33 -14.07
N TYR A 678 -8.20 -11.32 -14.61
CA TYR A 678 -6.96 -11.39 -13.85
C TYR A 678 -6.83 -10.24 -12.85
N VAL A 679 -7.07 -8.99 -13.25
CA VAL A 679 -6.99 -7.85 -12.32
C VAL A 679 -8.19 -7.77 -11.38
N THR A 680 -9.37 -8.27 -11.79
CA THR A 680 -10.55 -8.40 -10.91
C THR A 680 -10.25 -9.34 -9.77
N ALA A 681 -9.57 -10.43 -10.10
CA ALA A 681 -9.26 -11.51 -9.21
C ALA A 681 -8.81 -10.94 -7.87
N TYR A 682 -7.82 -10.04 -7.87
CA TYR A 682 -7.18 -9.44 -6.69
C TYR A 682 -8.13 -8.96 -5.59
N VAL A 683 -9.40 -8.62 -5.87
CA VAL A 683 -10.40 -8.28 -4.83
C VAL A 683 -10.59 -9.36 -3.77
N SER A 684 -10.41 -10.64 -4.14
CA SER A 684 -10.52 -11.76 -3.20
C SER A 684 -9.25 -11.98 -2.37
N ASP A 685 -8.41 -10.97 -2.19
CA ASP A 685 -7.24 -11.07 -1.31
C ASP A 685 -7.56 -10.62 0.13
N PRO A 686 -7.06 -11.31 1.20
CA PRO A 686 -7.34 -10.98 2.60
C PRO A 686 -6.88 -9.59 3.08
N TYR A 687 -6.12 -8.81 2.30
CA TYR A 687 -5.85 -7.40 2.64
C TYR A 687 -7.04 -6.46 2.34
N HIS A 688 -8.08 -6.92 1.65
CA HIS A 688 -9.29 -6.13 1.36
C HIS A 688 -10.27 -6.07 2.54
N ALA A 689 -9.77 -5.84 3.75
CA ALA A 689 -10.63 -5.64 4.93
C ALA A 689 -11.30 -4.25 4.92
N PHE A 690 -12.49 -4.18 5.53
CA PHE A 690 -13.38 -3.03 5.49
C PHE A 690 -13.31 -2.29 6.84
N GLU A 691 -12.94 -1.01 6.81
CA GLU A 691 -12.96 -0.16 8.01
C GLU A 691 -14.33 0.53 8.09
N GLY A 692 -15.07 0.25 9.17
CA GLY A 692 -16.43 0.78 9.33
C GLY A 692 -17.39 0.36 8.20
N GLY A 693 -17.15 -0.80 7.58
CA GLY A 693 -17.95 -1.28 6.45
C GLY A 693 -17.63 -0.64 5.11
N ARG A 694 -16.47 0.01 4.96
CA ARG A 694 -15.98 0.56 3.69
C ARG A 694 -14.53 0.17 3.41
N CYS A 695 -14.21 -0.02 2.13
CA CYS A 695 -12.85 -0.23 1.67
C CYS A 695 -12.19 1.14 1.43
N VAL A 696 -11.64 1.73 2.49
CA VAL A 696 -10.95 3.02 2.48
C VAL A 696 -9.42 2.87 2.66
N PRO A 697 -8.61 3.81 2.18
CA PRO A 697 -7.16 3.76 2.35
C PRO A 697 -6.74 3.99 3.81
N LEU A 698 -5.75 3.24 4.28
CA LEU A 698 -5.39 3.21 5.69
C LEU A 698 -4.63 4.46 6.18
N PHE A 699 -3.90 5.11 5.29
CA PHE A 699 -2.99 6.21 5.61
C PHE A 699 -3.37 7.52 4.92
N LYS A 700 -4.68 7.80 4.78
CA LYS A 700 -5.19 8.98 4.06
C LYS A 700 -5.45 10.17 4.98
N GLY A 701 -5.14 11.39 4.52
CA GLY A 701 -5.47 12.63 5.24
C GLY A 701 -4.93 12.67 6.66
N ALA A 702 -5.81 12.85 7.66
CA ALA A 702 -5.42 12.84 9.08
C ALA A 702 -4.76 11.53 9.53
N ASN A 703 -4.97 10.43 8.79
CA ASN A 703 -4.36 9.13 9.07
C ASN A 703 -3.01 8.93 8.37
N ALA A 704 -2.44 9.94 7.70
CA ALA A 704 -1.18 9.81 6.95
C ALA A 704 -0.02 9.21 7.79
N ASN A 705 0.00 9.53 9.08
CA ASN A 705 1.00 9.06 10.06
C ASN A 705 0.41 8.07 11.06
N ARG A 706 -0.67 7.35 10.68
CA ARG A 706 -1.28 6.34 11.54
C ARG A 706 -0.25 5.26 11.84
N ASP A 707 0.07 5.07 13.13
CA ASP A 707 0.92 3.98 13.59
C ASP A 707 0.14 2.66 13.60
N ILE A 708 0.19 1.99 12.45
CA ILE A 708 -0.36 0.66 12.21
C ILE A 708 0.63 -0.17 11.42
N GLY A 709 0.56 -1.48 11.55
CA GLY A 709 1.29 -2.38 10.66
C GLY A 709 1.04 -3.84 10.97
N LEU A 710 1.75 -4.72 10.28
CA LEU A 710 1.54 -6.17 10.40
C LEU A 710 2.00 -6.72 11.75
N ARG A 711 1.28 -7.74 12.25
CA ARG A 711 1.68 -8.56 13.40
C ARG A 711 1.42 -10.04 13.08
N ASN A 712 2.35 -10.93 13.46
CA ASN A 712 2.28 -12.38 13.21
C ASN A 712 2.16 -12.78 11.73
N HIS A 713 2.87 -12.11 10.82
CA HIS A 713 2.88 -12.43 9.40
C HIS A 713 3.89 -13.56 9.06
N TYR A 714 3.67 -14.28 7.96
CA TYR A 714 4.48 -15.42 7.53
C TYR A 714 5.97 -15.09 7.27
N TYR A 715 6.26 -14.00 6.55
CA TYR A 715 7.63 -13.63 6.17
C TYR A 715 8.43 -12.89 7.26
N GLY A 716 7.84 -12.72 8.44
CA GLY A 716 8.53 -12.10 9.56
C GLY A 716 7.59 -11.88 10.72
N TYR A 717 8.12 -12.00 11.94
CA TYR A 717 7.44 -11.50 13.12
C TYR A 717 7.35 -9.97 12.97
N GLY A 718 6.26 -9.49 12.36
CA GLY A 718 5.83 -8.10 12.55
C GLY A 718 5.82 -7.82 14.05
N ASP A 719 6.04 -6.56 14.44
CA ASP A 719 6.35 -6.20 15.82
C ASP A 719 5.41 -6.89 16.82
N ALA A 720 5.93 -7.92 17.49
CA ALA A 720 5.16 -8.77 18.38
C ALA A 720 4.69 -8.01 19.62
N SER A 721 5.28 -6.84 19.90
CA SER A 721 4.89 -5.93 20.97
C SER A 721 3.81 -4.93 20.56
N ARG A 722 3.52 -4.78 19.26
CA ARG A 722 2.54 -3.81 18.76
C ARG A 722 1.13 -4.09 19.31
N PRO A 723 0.42 -3.10 19.87
CA PRO A 723 -0.95 -3.25 20.38
C PRO A 723 -1.93 -3.86 19.36
N ALA A 724 -2.92 -4.60 19.84
CA ALA A 724 -3.83 -5.37 18.97
C ALA A 724 -4.70 -4.47 18.08
N ASP A 725 -5.12 -3.32 18.57
CA ASP A 725 -5.87 -2.28 17.87
C ASP A 725 -5.08 -1.52 16.80
N ARG A 726 -3.76 -1.72 16.77
CA ARG A 726 -2.84 -1.19 15.73
C ARG A 726 -2.28 -2.28 14.83
N SER A 727 -2.59 -3.52 15.16
CA SER A 727 -2.03 -4.69 14.50
C SER A 727 -2.97 -5.17 13.41
N TRP A 728 -2.46 -5.18 12.18
CA TRP A 728 -3.11 -5.81 11.06
C TRP A 728 -2.76 -7.30 11.06
N TYR A 729 -3.71 -8.12 11.53
CA TYR A 729 -3.52 -9.56 11.64
C TYR A 729 -3.78 -10.27 10.32
N LEU A 730 -2.84 -11.09 9.90
CA LEU A 730 -2.97 -12.01 8.78
C LEU A 730 -2.45 -13.36 9.28
N HIS A 731 -3.36 -14.23 9.67
CA HIS A 731 -3.02 -15.55 10.18
C HIS A 731 -3.27 -16.60 9.08
N GLY A 732 -2.21 -17.24 8.62
CA GLY A 732 -2.25 -18.37 7.70
C GLY A 732 -2.63 -19.71 8.38
N GLY A 733 -3.33 -20.58 7.64
CA GLY A 733 -3.59 -21.98 8.00
C GLY A 733 -2.47 -22.95 7.58
N ARG A 734 -2.53 -24.24 7.99
CA ARG A 734 -1.55 -25.31 7.65
C ARG A 734 -2.13 -26.30 6.61
N PRO A 735 -1.77 -26.22 5.31
CA PRO A 735 -2.27 -27.17 4.32
C PRO A 735 -1.50 -28.51 4.27
N TYR A 736 -0.18 -28.51 4.50
CA TYR A 736 0.70 -29.63 4.10
C TYR A 736 0.75 -30.84 5.06
N GLU A 737 0.49 -30.69 6.36
CA GLU A 737 0.57 -31.81 7.34
C GLU A 737 -0.44 -32.94 7.04
N MET A 738 -1.40 -32.70 6.13
CA MET A 738 -2.48 -33.62 5.77
C MET A 738 -2.20 -34.43 4.49
N ALA A 739 -1.21 -34.03 3.68
CA ALA A 739 -0.81 -34.71 2.44
C ALA A 739 0.53 -35.47 2.56
N ASP A 740 1.09 -35.56 3.78
CA ASP A 740 2.33 -36.26 4.13
C ASP A 740 2.39 -37.71 3.59
N SER A 741 1.24 -38.37 3.39
CA SER A 741 1.17 -39.73 2.84
C SER A 741 1.28 -39.81 1.30
N TYR A 742 1.22 -38.67 0.61
CA TYR A 742 1.17 -38.59 -0.87
C TYR A 742 2.35 -37.84 -1.48
N SER A 743 3.11 -37.08 -0.69
CA SER A 743 4.36 -36.42 -1.09
C SER A 743 5.58 -37.15 -0.51
N PRO A 744 6.58 -37.55 -1.31
CA PRO A 744 7.79 -38.21 -0.83
C PRO A 744 8.80 -37.28 -0.14
N TRP A 745 8.55 -35.96 -0.05
CA TRP A 745 9.51 -34.99 0.52
C TRP A 745 8.89 -34.09 1.62
N THR A 746 9.65 -33.92 2.71
CA THR A 746 9.25 -33.38 4.02
C THR A 746 9.52 -31.89 4.23
N ALA A 747 9.26 -31.02 3.24
CA ALA A 747 9.43 -29.57 3.43
C ALA A 747 8.31 -29.04 4.35
N LYS A 748 8.60 -28.98 5.65
CA LYS A 748 7.68 -28.52 6.70
C LYS A 748 7.77 -27.01 6.86
N VAL A 749 6.66 -26.30 6.73
CA VAL A 749 6.59 -24.83 6.96
C VAL A 749 5.82 -24.52 8.26
N PRO A 750 6.18 -23.52 9.09
CA PRO A 750 5.77 -23.49 10.51
C PRO A 750 4.64 -22.52 10.89
N TYR A 751 3.99 -22.89 12.01
CA TYR A 751 3.33 -22.09 13.08
C TYR A 751 2.24 -21.05 12.73
N GLY A 752 0.96 -21.45 12.85
CA GLY A 752 -0.17 -20.49 12.88
C GLY A 752 -1.58 -21.11 12.87
N GLY A 753 -1.82 -22.14 12.04
CA GLY A 753 -3.14 -22.78 11.92
C GLY A 753 -3.34 -24.00 12.82
N THR A 754 -4.48 -24.11 13.51
CA THR A 754 -4.79 -25.22 14.45
C THR A 754 -5.82 -26.26 13.96
N ALA A 755 -6.39 -26.21 12.73
CA ALA A 755 -7.33 -27.25 12.25
C ALA A 755 -7.39 -27.46 10.73
N ILE A 756 -7.82 -28.67 10.32
CA ILE A 756 -7.98 -29.17 8.93
C ILE A 756 -9.03 -28.43 8.10
N ARG A 757 -10.05 -27.85 8.75
CA ARG A 757 -11.10 -27.04 8.09
C ARG A 757 -10.67 -25.59 7.89
N LYS A 758 -9.38 -25.28 8.08
CA LYS A 758 -8.76 -23.96 7.92
C LYS A 758 -7.85 -23.89 6.66
N PRO A 759 -8.37 -24.17 5.45
CA PRO A 759 -7.58 -24.06 4.23
C PRO A 759 -7.23 -22.58 3.99
N TYR A 760 -5.94 -22.34 3.80
CA TYR A 760 -5.34 -21.02 3.61
C TYR A 760 -6.04 -20.22 2.50
N PHE A 761 -6.41 -18.97 2.79
CA PHE A 761 -6.88 -17.99 1.79
C PHE A 761 -6.11 -16.68 1.94
N GLY A 762 -5.01 -16.59 1.21
CA GLY A 762 -4.21 -15.38 1.05
C GLY A 762 -3.29 -15.54 -0.13
N THR A 763 -3.72 -15.13 -1.33
CA THR A 763 -2.86 -15.16 -2.52
C THR A 763 -1.56 -14.38 -2.31
N ASN A 764 -1.62 -13.41 -1.41
CA ASN A 764 -0.64 -12.36 -1.31
C ASN A 764 -0.16 -12.12 0.14
N GLU A 765 -0.02 -13.12 1.02
CA GLU A 765 0.92 -12.98 2.15
C GLU A 765 2.31 -12.78 1.53
N ILE A 766 2.56 -11.53 1.17
CA ILE A 766 3.59 -11.08 0.26
C ILE A 766 4.37 -10.13 1.11
N ASP A 767 5.60 -10.52 1.38
CA ASP A 767 6.57 -9.62 1.94
C ASP A 767 6.72 -8.40 1.03
N LEU A 768 7.30 -7.35 1.59
CA LEU A 768 7.53 -6.13 0.84
C LEU A 768 8.32 -6.37 -0.48
N PRO A 769 9.37 -7.21 -0.52
CA PRO A 769 10.10 -7.49 -1.75
C PRO A 769 9.30 -8.17 -2.89
N HIS A 770 8.17 -8.82 -2.60
CA HIS A 770 7.28 -9.44 -3.59
C HIS A 770 5.98 -8.65 -3.84
N ALA A 771 5.86 -7.40 -3.36
CA ALA A 771 4.65 -6.56 -3.49
C ALA A 771 4.44 -5.94 -4.87
N HIS A 772 4.57 -6.72 -5.95
CA HIS A 772 4.49 -6.26 -7.35
C HIS A 772 3.10 -6.48 -7.98
N GLN A 773 2.01 -6.46 -7.20
CA GLN A 773 0.64 -6.59 -7.69
C GLN A 773 0.05 -5.21 -7.97
N PHE A 774 -0.23 -4.91 -9.24
CA PHE A 774 -0.64 -3.57 -9.67
C PHE A 774 -1.99 -3.57 -10.39
N PRO A 775 -3.12 -3.85 -9.71
CA PRO A 775 -4.44 -3.85 -10.36
C PRO A 775 -4.81 -2.48 -10.92
N HIS A 776 -4.21 -1.38 -10.46
CA HIS A 776 -4.38 -0.02 -11.01
C HIS A 776 -4.29 0.03 -12.54
N TRP A 777 -3.52 -0.86 -13.18
CA TRP A 777 -3.50 -0.99 -14.64
C TRP A 777 -4.90 -1.16 -15.25
N GLY A 778 -5.81 -1.83 -14.56
CA GLY A 778 -7.19 -1.96 -14.99
C GLY A 778 -7.93 -0.62 -15.11
N SER A 779 -7.72 0.32 -14.20
CA SER A 779 -8.30 1.67 -14.29
C SER A 779 -7.59 2.57 -15.31
N LEU A 780 -6.46 2.13 -15.84
CA LEU A 780 -5.74 2.79 -16.93
C LEU A 780 -6.09 2.20 -18.32
N LEU A 781 -6.65 0.99 -18.36
CA LEU A 781 -7.03 0.26 -19.57
C LEU A 781 -8.54 0.22 -19.81
N TRP A 782 -9.34 0.31 -18.74
CA TRP A 782 -10.80 0.44 -18.76
C TRP A 782 -11.25 1.69 -18.01
N LYS A 783 -12.33 2.29 -18.49
CA LYS A 783 -12.94 3.52 -17.98
C LYS A 783 -13.76 3.25 -16.72
N THR A 784 -13.11 2.77 -15.67
CA THR A 784 -13.69 2.44 -14.36
C THR A 784 -12.71 2.70 -13.21
N PRO A 785 -13.14 3.25 -12.06
CA PRO A 785 -12.31 3.42 -10.86
C PRO A 785 -12.14 2.12 -10.07
N GLU A 786 -12.83 1.06 -10.45
CA GLU A 786 -12.82 -0.22 -9.76
C GLU A 786 -11.45 -0.70 -9.32
N PHE A 787 -10.51 -0.75 -10.26
CA PHE A 787 -9.21 -1.34 -10.00
C PHE A 787 -8.29 -0.39 -9.23
N ALA A 788 -8.57 0.90 -9.22
CA ALA A 788 -7.97 1.84 -8.29
C ALA A 788 -8.40 1.57 -6.84
N PHE A 789 -9.67 1.17 -6.62
CA PHE A 789 -10.14 0.74 -5.30
C PHE A 789 -9.47 -0.54 -4.82
N ILE A 790 -9.19 -1.47 -5.73
CA ILE A 790 -8.46 -2.70 -5.39
C ILE A 790 -6.97 -2.36 -5.14
N GLY A 791 -6.39 -1.49 -5.96
CA GLY A 791 -4.96 -1.21 -5.94
C GLY A 791 -4.47 -0.46 -4.71
N HIS A 792 -5.26 0.48 -4.17
CA HIS A 792 -4.80 1.20 -2.97
C HIS A 792 -4.58 0.25 -1.78
N LYS A 793 -5.32 -0.87 -1.68
CA LYS A 793 -5.13 -1.84 -0.59
C LYS A 793 -3.81 -2.60 -0.72
N LEU A 794 -3.32 -2.82 -1.93
CA LEU A 794 -2.00 -3.44 -2.16
C LEU A 794 -0.87 -2.43 -1.93
N SER A 795 -1.11 -1.14 -2.16
CA SER A 795 -0.19 -0.08 -1.70
C SER A 795 -0.15 0.01 -0.17
N ASP A 796 -1.31 -0.03 0.48
CA ASP A 796 -1.43 -0.06 1.95
C ASP A 796 -0.71 -1.26 2.55
N GLN A 797 -0.77 -2.43 1.90
CA GLN A 797 -0.02 -3.62 2.31
C GLN A 797 1.49 -3.34 2.43
N GLY A 798 2.11 -2.72 1.42
CA GLY A 798 3.54 -2.40 1.47
C GLY A 798 3.88 -1.49 2.65
N ARG A 799 3.03 -0.48 2.89
CA ARG A 799 3.18 0.48 4.00
C ARG A 799 2.93 -0.13 5.38
N LEU A 800 2.14 -1.21 5.47
CA LEU A 800 1.96 -1.98 6.71
C LEU A 800 3.21 -2.81 7.08
N TYR A 801 4.09 -3.12 6.12
CA TYR A 801 5.43 -3.67 6.40
C TYR A 801 6.39 -2.58 6.83
N GLU A 802 6.58 -1.61 5.93
CA GLU A 802 7.57 -0.54 6.05
C GLU A 802 6.93 0.71 5.45
N ASN A 803 6.63 1.70 6.28
CA ASN A 803 6.00 2.94 5.83
C ASN A 803 7.05 3.98 5.39
N TRP A 804 8.01 3.53 4.56
CA TRP A 804 9.04 4.36 3.89
C TRP A 804 9.41 3.75 2.54
N ILE A 805 9.95 4.56 1.63
CA ILE A 805 10.46 4.12 0.32
C ILE A 805 11.98 4.01 0.37
N LEU A 806 12.68 5.12 0.60
CA LEU A 806 14.15 5.20 0.64
C LEU A 806 14.67 5.59 2.03
N ALA A 807 13.89 6.33 2.82
CA ALA A 807 14.31 6.82 4.12
C ALA A 807 14.01 5.80 5.22
N SER A 808 14.70 4.66 5.16
CA SER A 808 14.52 3.59 6.15
C SER A 808 14.77 4.07 7.58
N GLY A 809 13.86 3.69 8.48
CA GLY A 809 14.00 3.92 9.91
C GLY A 809 15.23 3.24 10.53
N PHE A 810 15.88 2.31 9.81
CA PHE A 810 17.10 1.64 10.21
C PHE A 810 18.39 2.30 9.68
N GLY A 811 18.27 3.36 8.85
CA GLY A 811 19.41 4.14 8.35
C GLY A 811 20.28 3.43 7.31
N SER A 812 19.72 2.50 6.53
CA SER A 812 20.43 1.78 5.45
C SER A 812 20.57 2.64 4.18
N ALA A 813 21.79 2.81 3.70
CA ALA A 813 22.03 3.48 2.40
C ALA A 813 21.73 2.58 1.18
N SER A 814 21.43 1.29 1.36
CA SER A 814 21.29 0.33 0.26
C SER A 814 19.89 0.32 -0.40
N ASP A 815 18.88 0.98 0.16
CA ASP A 815 17.48 0.85 -0.28
C ASP A 815 17.22 1.30 -1.72
N PHE A 816 18.03 2.23 -2.25
CA PHE A 816 18.00 2.63 -3.66
C PHE A 816 18.43 1.52 -4.63
N ALA A 817 18.94 0.40 -4.12
CA ALA A 817 19.28 -0.82 -4.86
C ALA A 817 18.33 -1.99 -4.55
N GLU A 818 17.32 -1.80 -3.70
CA GLU A 818 16.38 -2.85 -3.28
C GLU A 818 15.09 -2.85 -4.09
N ARG A 819 14.57 -4.04 -4.39
CA ARG A 819 13.31 -4.18 -5.14
C ARG A 819 12.06 -3.75 -4.36
N GLY A 820 12.05 -3.93 -3.03
CA GLY A 820 10.90 -3.56 -2.18
C GLY A 820 10.61 -2.07 -2.28
N ALA A 821 11.65 -1.26 -2.19
CA ALA A 821 11.58 0.19 -2.37
C ALA A 821 11.11 0.59 -3.78
N ALA A 822 11.60 -0.09 -4.83
CA ALA A 822 11.14 0.12 -6.20
C ALA A 822 9.62 -0.14 -6.37
N TRP A 823 9.10 -1.20 -5.73
CA TRP A 823 7.67 -1.51 -5.76
C TRP A 823 6.82 -0.53 -4.98
N GLN A 824 7.27 -0.07 -3.81
CA GLN A 824 6.57 0.99 -3.09
C GLN A 824 6.49 2.28 -3.93
N PHE A 825 7.58 2.65 -4.58
CA PHE A 825 7.60 3.81 -5.47
C PHE A 825 6.63 3.64 -6.64
N LEU A 826 6.58 2.46 -7.27
CA LEU A 826 5.64 2.18 -8.36
C LEU A 826 4.17 2.18 -7.88
N HIS A 827 3.89 1.64 -6.69
CA HIS A 827 2.56 1.77 -6.06
C HIS A 827 2.17 3.23 -5.89
N CYS A 828 3.06 4.06 -5.35
CA CYS A 828 2.80 5.50 -5.21
C CYS A 828 2.50 6.16 -6.55
N ALA A 829 3.29 5.87 -7.58
CA ALA A 829 3.10 6.44 -8.91
C ALA A 829 1.73 6.07 -9.52
N LEU A 830 1.31 4.81 -9.38
CA LEU A 830 0.02 4.32 -9.88
C LEU A 830 -1.16 4.84 -9.07
N VAL A 831 -1.06 4.86 -7.74
CA VAL A 831 -2.08 5.44 -6.85
C VAL A 831 -2.26 6.92 -7.18
N TRP A 832 -1.17 7.68 -7.35
CA TRP A 832 -1.21 9.09 -7.75
C TRP A 832 -1.88 9.30 -9.11
N LYS A 833 -1.60 8.41 -10.08
CA LYS A 833 -2.21 8.48 -11.41
C LYS A 833 -3.72 8.25 -11.34
N THR A 834 -4.18 7.32 -10.50
CA THR A 834 -5.60 7.00 -10.31
C THR A 834 -6.21 7.64 -9.05
N ALA A 835 -5.62 8.74 -8.55
CA ALA A 835 -6.06 9.38 -7.32
C ALA A 835 -7.38 10.14 -7.50
N SER A 836 -8.12 10.29 -6.39
CA SER A 836 -9.37 11.04 -6.34
C SER A 836 -9.61 11.66 -4.97
N ARG A 837 -9.41 12.97 -4.85
CA ARG A 837 -9.80 13.75 -3.67
C ARG A 837 -11.30 13.76 -3.36
N THR A 838 -12.15 13.48 -4.35
CA THR A 838 -13.62 13.46 -4.21
C THR A 838 -14.19 12.08 -3.84
N SER A 839 -13.34 11.05 -3.78
CA SER A 839 -13.66 9.72 -3.28
C SER A 839 -13.07 9.53 -1.90
N ASP A 840 -13.78 8.87 -0.98
CA ASP A 840 -13.18 8.45 0.29
C ASP A 840 -12.33 7.19 0.15
N ARG A 841 -12.57 6.43 -0.92
CA ARG A 841 -11.98 5.11 -1.17
C ARG A 841 -10.64 5.19 -1.89
N LEU A 842 -10.23 6.37 -2.32
CA LEU A 842 -8.95 6.60 -3.00
C LEU A 842 -8.16 7.67 -2.27
N TYR A 843 -6.84 7.55 -2.33
CA TYR A 843 -5.94 8.65 -1.98
C TYR A 843 -6.16 9.85 -2.90
N SER A 844 -5.89 11.05 -2.41
CA SER A 844 -5.69 12.22 -3.27
C SER A 844 -4.27 12.27 -3.82
N ARG A 845 -4.03 13.07 -4.86
CA ARG A 845 -2.66 13.31 -5.37
C ARG A 845 -1.75 13.93 -4.30
N ASP A 846 -2.30 14.83 -3.49
CA ASP A 846 -1.57 15.53 -2.44
C ASP A 846 -1.18 14.57 -1.30
N ASP A 847 -2.05 13.61 -0.94
CA ASP A 847 -1.72 12.58 0.05
C ASP A 847 -0.44 11.81 -0.35
N ILE A 848 -0.37 11.37 -1.61
CA ILE A 848 0.76 10.57 -2.11
C ILE A 848 2.01 11.42 -2.32
N LEU A 849 1.88 12.62 -2.88
CA LEU A 849 3.03 13.50 -3.04
C LEU A 849 3.63 13.91 -1.70
N SER A 850 2.81 14.14 -0.67
CA SER A 850 3.30 14.45 0.68
C SER A 850 4.15 13.32 1.25
N TYR A 851 3.67 12.06 1.13
CA TYR A 851 4.41 10.88 1.57
C TYR A 851 5.77 10.73 0.84
N VAL A 852 5.76 10.79 -0.50
CA VAL A 852 6.98 10.60 -1.30
C VAL A 852 7.98 11.74 -1.11
N VAL A 853 7.52 13.00 -1.05
CA VAL A 853 8.41 14.15 -0.83
C VAL A 853 9.04 14.07 0.55
N GLN A 854 8.27 13.76 1.59
CA GLN A 854 8.82 13.60 2.94
C GLN A 854 9.91 12.53 2.99
N ASP A 855 9.65 11.36 2.42
CA ASP A 855 10.61 10.26 2.35
C ASP A 855 11.89 10.66 1.59
N PHE A 856 11.74 11.23 0.38
CA PHE A 856 12.89 11.57 -0.46
C PHE A 856 13.71 12.72 0.14
N GLU A 857 13.08 13.72 0.75
CA GLU A 857 13.81 14.78 1.44
C GLU A 857 14.58 14.26 2.66
N THR A 858 13.99 13.32 3.41
CA THR A 858 14.65 12.67 4.55
C THR A 858 15.84 11.83 4.10
N PHE A 859 15.70 11.04 3.02
CA PHE A 859 16.81 10.33 2.40
C PHE A 859 17.90 11.29 1.93
N SER A 860 17.51 12.43 1.37
CA SER A 860 18.44 13.45 0.90
C SER A 860 19.29 14.04 2.02
N ASP A 861 18.68 14.31 3.18
CA ASP A 861 19.41 14.82 4.36
C ASP A 861 20.29 13.75 5.01
N THR A 862 19.79 12.54 5.10
CA THR A 862 20.45 11.45 5.84
C THR A 862 21.61 10.83 5.04
N HIS A 863 21.44 10.68 3.72
CA HIS A 863 22.37 9.91 2.89
C HIS A 863 22.92 10.71 1.71
N LYS A 864 22.08 11.47 0.98
CA LYS A 864 22.52 12.07 -0.28
C LYS A 864 23.47 13.24 -0.07
N THR A 865 23.02 14.27 0.64
CA THR A 865 23.74 15.53 0.85
C THR A 865 24.59 15.55 2.13
N ALA A 866 24.47 14.50 2.96
CA ALA A 866 25.26 14.29 4.15
C ALA A 866 26.78 14.32 3.89
N THR A 867 27.58 14.51 4.94
CA THR A 867 29.05 14.48 4.88
C THR A 867 29.60 13.56 5.98
N PRO A 868 30.10 12.36 5.63
CA PRO A 868 30.08 11.74 4.30
C PRO A 868 28.66 11.38 3.80
N GLY A 869 28.49 11.29 2.48
CA GLY A 869 27.21 10.97 1.81
C GLY A 869 27.38 10.73 0.30
N PHE A 870 26.30 10.48 -0.45
CA PHE A 870 26.40 10.20 -1.89
C PHE A 870 26.96 11.36 -2.72
N ASP A 871 26.65 12.61 -2.37
CA ASP A 871 27.22 13.81 -3.01
C ASP A 871 28.62 14.15 -2.46
N ASN A 872 28.98 13.59 -1.29
CA ASN A 872 30.25 13.80 -0.61
C ASN A 872 30.90 12.45 -0.27
N PRO A 873 31.29 11.64 -1.28
CA PRO A 873 31.76 10.29 -1.06
C PRO A 873 33.03 10.29 -0.20
N PRO A 874 33.15 9.37 0.76
CA PRO A 874 34.29 9.33 1.67
C PRO A 874 35.57 8.90 0.95
N SER A 875 36.72 9.33 1.46
CA SER A 875 38.03 8.84 1.01
C SER A 875 38.46 7.54 1.71
N ASN A 876 37.85 7.23 2.86
CA ASN A 876 38.04 5.99 3.61
C ASN A 876 36.70 5.44 4.09
N VAL A 877 36.47 4.14 3.90
CA VAL A 877 35.20 3.45 4.21
C VAL A 877 35.25 2.64 5.50
N MET A 878 36.31 2.79 6.30
CA MET A 878 36.42 2.15 7.61
C MET A 878 36.27 3.18 8.73
N THR A 879 35.40 2.85 9.70
CA THR A 879 35.17 3.62 10.92
C THR A 879 35.63 2.79 12.12
N ALA A 880 36.49 3.37 12.97
CA ALA A 880 37.05 2.69 14.14
C ALA A 880 37.70 1.31 13.84
N GLY A 881 38.27 1.14 12.63
CA GLY A 881 38.94 -0.09 12.21
C GLY A 881 38.00 -1.18 11.67
N ASN A 882 36.70 -0.91 11.55
CA ASN A 882 35.72 -1.80 10.93
C ASN A 882 35.17 -1.17 9.65
N ILE A 883 34.68 -1.99 8.73
CA ILE A 883 33.98 -1.51 7.53
C ILE A 883 32.66 -0.86 7.95
N ASP A 884 32.39 0.32 7.40
CA ASP A 884 31.12 1.01 7.54
C ASP A 884 30.33 0.83 6.23
N GLU A 885 29.27 0.02 6.28
CA GLU A 885 28.51 -0.40 5.10
C GLU A 885 27.97 0.79 4.30
N ASN A 886 27.48 1.83 5.00
CA ASN A 886 26.95 3.04 4.37
C ASN A 886 28.07 3.80 3.64
N LEU A 887 29.24 3.94 4.26
CA LEU A 887 30.39 4.60 3.63
C LEU A 887 30.86 3.86 2.37
N VAL A 888 30.88 2.52 2.41
CA VAL A 888 31.21 1.69 1.23
C VAL A 888 30.23 1.95 0.10
N VAL A 889 28.93 1.97 0.39
CA VAL A 889 27.87 2.22 -0.60
C VAL A 889 27.97 3.63 -1.19
N TYR A 890 28.22 4.66 -0.39
CA TYR A 890 28.42 6.03 -0.90
C TYR A 890 29.59 6.12 -1.88
N ALA A 891 30.74 5.56 -1.49
CA ALA A 891 31.94 5.56 -2.34
C ALA A 891 31.76 4.71 -3.60
N GLY A 892 31.10 3.55 -3.47
CA GLY A 892 30.80 2.65 -4.58
C GLY A 892 29.88 3.26 -5.61
N ALA A 893 28.79 3.91 -5.16
CA ALA A 893 27.81 4.51 -6.04
C ALA A 893 28.36 5.67 -6.88
N ASP A 894 29.27 6.45 -6.31
CA ASP A 894 30.00 7.50 -7.04
C ASP A 894 30.74 6.94 -8.27
N ARG A 895 31.29 5.73 -8.18
CA ARG A 895 32.06 5.10 -9.28
C ARG A 895 31.21 4.26 -10.23
N PHE A 896 30.29 3.47 -9.70
CA PHE A 896 29.64 2.40 -10.44
C PHE A 896 28.14 2.60 -10.65
N GLY A 897 27.51 3.55 -9.95
CA GLY A 897 26.08 3.75 -9.99
C GLY A 897 25.38 2.87 -8.96
N VAL A 898 24.18 2.39 -9.27
CA VAL A 898 23.39 1.64 -8.28
C VAL A 898 24.11 0.36 -7.83
N CYS A 899 24.28 0.21 -6.52
CA CYS A 899 24.94 -0.91 -5.83
C CYS A 899 24.51 -0.94 -4.36
N GLY A 900 24.75 -2.06 -3.67
CA GLY A 900 24.47 -2.20 -2.24
C GLY A 900 25.47 -3.14 -1.58
N TRP A 901 25.53 -3.10 -0.24
CA TRP A 901 26.29 -4.06 0.55
C TRP A 901 25.50 -5.37 0.64
N ARG A 902 26.10 -6.50 0.24
CA ARG A 902 25.42 -7.78 0.06
C ARG A 902 26.12 -8.88 0.85
N ASP A 903 25.30 -9.80 1.35
CA ASP A 903 25.70 -10.99 2.10
C ASP A 903 26.63 -10.71 3.30
N GLY A 904 26.65 -9.45 3.76
CA GLY A 904 27.52 -8.96 4.83
C GLY A 904 29.00 -8.81 4.45
N THR A 905 29.39 -9.09 3.20
CA THR A 905 30.82 -9.26 2.83
C THR A 905 31.24 -8.58 1.53
N VAL A 906 30.32 -8.09 0.70
CA VAL A 906 30.69 -7.57 -0.63
C VAL A 906 29.86 -6.36 -1.04
N LEU A 907 30.51 -5.38 -1.66
CA LEU A 907 29.82 -4.35 -2.43
C LEU A 907 29.52 -4.91 -3.82
N ALA A 908 28.24 -5.04 -4.16
CA ALA A 908 27.84 -5.66 -5.42
C ALA A 908 26.65 -4.97 -6.08
N GLN A 909 26.49 -5.24 -7.38
CA GLN A 909 25.26 -4.98 -8.10
C GLN A 909 24.45 -6.27 -8.15
N HIS A 910 23.33 -6.28 -7.43
CA HIS A 910 22.36 -7.36 -7.55
C HIS A 910 21.51 -7.09 -8.80
N ASP A 911 21.95 -7.64 -9.93
CA ASP A 911 21.38 -7.31 -11.25
C ASP A 911 19.89 -7.64 -11.35
N PHE A 912 19.44 -8.61 -10.55
CA PHE A 912 18.04 -8.97 -10.43
C PHE A 912 17.18 -7.96 -9.64
N TYR A 913 17.72 -7.20 -8.68
CA TYR A 913 16.93 -6.24 -7.87
C TYR A 913 16.97 -4.83 -8.47
N ILE A 914 18.15 -4.42 -8.92
CA ILE A 914 18.41 -3.03 -9.30
C ILE A 914 17.62 -2.62 -10.55
N GLY A 915 17.36 -3.51 -11.51
CA GLY A 915 16.61 -3.12 -12.72
C GLY A 915 15.14 -2.78 -12.45
N TYR A 916 14.55 -3.22 -11.33
CA TYR A 916 13.18 -2.86 -10.98
C TYR A 916 13.01 -1.37 -10.66
N TRP A 917 14.01 -0.75 -10.04
CA TRP A 917 14.02 0.71 -9.86
C TRP A 917 13.99 1.44 -11.20
N GLN A 918 14.79 1.00 -12.16
CA GLN A 918 14.80 1.58 -13.50
C GLN A 918 13.45 1.45 -14.21
N THR A 919 12.82 0.28 -14.11
CA THR A 919 11.45 0.06 -14.63
C THR A 919 10.44 0.98 -13.95
N ALA A 920 10.47 1.07 -12.62
CA ALA A 920 9.55 1.91 -11.85
C ALA A 920 9.72 3.40 -12.19
N LEU A 921 10.95 3.89 -12.28
CA LEU A 921 11.26 5.26 -12.69
C LEU A 921 10.76 5.56 -14.11
N GLY A 922 10.96 4.63 -15.05
CA GLY A 922 10.50 4.78 -16.44
C GLY A 922 8.97 4.83 -16.55
N ILE A 923 8.27 3.94 -15.85
CA ILE A 923 6.81 3.95 -15.77
C ILE A 923 6.31 5.27 -15.15
N ALA A 924 6.90 5.68 -14.03
CA ALA A 924 6.53 6.90 -13.31
C ALA A 924 6.73 8.17 -14.15
N GLU A 925 7.78 8.22 -15.00
CA GLU A 925 7.96 9.31 -15.96
C GLU A 925 6.84 9.32 -17.01
N ARG A 926 6.53 8.15 -17.60
CA ARG A 926 5.52 8.02 -18.66
C ARG A 926 4.12 8.41 -18.20
N ILE A 927 3.76 8.12 -16.94
CA ILE A 927 2.45 8.49 -16.39
C ILE A 927 2.42 9.90 -15.77
N GLY A 928 3.57 10.60 -15.72
CA GLY A 928 3.70 12.00 -15.28
C GLY A 928 4.06 12.19 -13.80
N PHE A 929 4.28 11.12 -13.03
CA PHE A 929 4.54 11.18 -11.59
C PHE A 929 5.89 11.84 -11.28
N ASN A 930 6.95 11.50 -12.00
CA ASN A 930 8.28 12.10 -11.79
C ASN A 930 8.26 13.63 -11.97
N ALA A 931 7.53 14.10 -13.00
CA ALA A 931 7.35 15.53 -13.24
C ALA A 931 6.60 16.20 -12.09
N ALA A 932 5.60 15.52 -11.51
CA ALA A 932 4.89 16.02 -10.34
C ALA A 932 5.82 16.14 -9.12
N VAL A 933 6.61 15.11 -8.80
CA VAL A 933 7.60 15.14 -7.69
C VAL A 933 8.58 16.30 -7.86
N ARG A 934 9.18 16.45 -9.05
CA ARG A 934 10.09 17.59 -9.36
C ARG A 934 9.42 18.94 -9.18
N SER A 935 8.13 19.06 -9.53
CA SER A 935 7.39 20.32 -9.42
C SER A 935 7.02 20.67 -7.98
N THR A 936 6.80 19.67 -7.12
CA THR A 936 6.43 19.85 -5.72
C THR A 936 7.63 20.17 -4.84
N SER A 937 8.76 19.49 -5.03
CA SER A 937 9.98 19.75 -4.28
C SER A 937 11.23 19.63 -5.16
N THR A 938 12.04 20.70 -5.18
CA THR A 938 13.35 20.69 -5.84
C THR A 938 14.29 19.66 -5.21
N LYS A 939 14.20 19.45 -3.89
CA LYS A 939 15.06 18.54 -3.15
C LYS A 939 14.69 17.08 -3.41
N ALA A 940 13.39 16.74 -3.38
CA ALA A 940 12.93 15.41 -3.79
C ALA A 940 13.21 15.16 -5.28
N GLY A 941 13.02 16.18 -6.13
CA GLY A 941 13.39 16.13 -7.56
C GLY A 941 14.88 15.81 -7.77
N ALA A 942 15.77 16.39 -6.97
CA ALA A 942 17.21 16.12 -7.05
C ALA A 942 17.57 14.67 -6.65
N VAL A 943 16.84 14.05 -5.72
CA VAL A 943 16.99 12.60 -5.41
C VAL A 943 16.56 11.76 -6.62
N LEU A 944 15.41 12.07 -7.20
CA LEU A 944 14.88 11.34 -8.35
C LEU A 944 15.81 11.41 -9.58
N ASP A 945 16.31 12.61 -9.91
CA ASP A 945 17.24 12.79 -11.02
C ASP A 945 18.59 12.11 -10.75
N TRP A 946 19.04 12.08 -9.49
CA TRP A 946 20.21 11.33 -9.07
C TRP A 946 20.03 9.82 -9.26
N LEU A 947 18.88 9.24 -8.90
CA LEU A 947 18.58 7.82 -9.14
C LEU A 947 18.69 7.47 -10.63
N ILE A 948 18.07 8.28 -11.50
CA ILE A 948 18.14 8.10 -12.96
C ILE A 948 19.59 8.15 -13.45
N ALA A 949 20.39 9.09 -12.94
CA ALA A 949 21.80 9.21 -13.29
C ALA A 949 22.62 7.99 -12.84
N GLN A 950 22.36 7.43 -11.65
CA GLN A 950 23.05 6.22 -11.18
C GLN A 950 22.70 4.99 -12.03
N HIS A 951 21.46 4.86 -12.51
CA HIS A 951 21.10 3.80 -13.44
C HIS A 951 21.79 3.96 -14.81
N ARG A 952 21.86 5.17 -15.36
CA ARG A 952 22.64 5.43 -16.58
C ARG A 952 24.10 5.02 -16.40
N LYS A 953 24.72 5.42 -15.29
CA LYS A 953 26.12 5.08 -14.97
C LYS A 953 26.34 3.56 -14.96
N ARG A 954 25.46 2.80 -14.29
CA ARG A 954 25.50 1.33 -14.29
C ARG A 954 25.35 0.75 -15.70
N VAL A 955 24.28 1.11 -16.40
CA VAL A 955 23.91 0.52 -17.69
C VAL A 955 25.00 0.78 -18.73
N VAL A 956 25.45 2.03 -18.85
CA VAL A 956 26.50 2.43 -19.80
C VAL A 956 27.82 1.74 -19.45
N GLY A 957 28.24 1.76 -18.17
CA GLY A 957 29.50 1.16 -17.76
C GLY A 957 29.55 -0.36 -17.95
N ARG A 958 28.48 -1.08 -17.59
CA ARG A 958 28.40 -2.54 -17.79
C ARG A 958 28.38 -2.94 -19.27
N ILE A 959 27.64 -2.21 -20.11
CA ILE A 959 27.48 -2.59 -21.52
C ILE A 959 28.66 -2.12 -22.38
N ASN A 960 29.16 -0.91 -22.17
CA ASN A 960 30.20 -0.33 -23.03
C ASN A 960 31.61 -0.63 -22.52
N ASP A 961 31.84 -0.60 -21.20
CA ASP A 961 33.21 -0.65 -20.65
C ASP A 961 33.60 -2.05 -20.16
N ALA A 962 32.65 -2.85 -19.69
CA ALA A 962 32.88 -4.21 -19.17
C ALA A 962 31.88 -5.27 -19.68
N PRO A 963 31.62 -5.36 -21.00
CA PRO A 963 30.59 -6.25 -21.56
C PRO A 963 30.82 -7.75 -21.30
N ARG A 964 32.04 -8.15 -20.93
CA ARG A 964 32.42 -9.56 -20.73
C ARG A 964 32.97 -9.86 -19.34
N ALA A 965 32.97 -8.88 -18.43
CA ALA A 965 33.51 -9.06 -17.10
C ALA A 965 32.73 -10.14 -16.34
N ASN A 966 33.44 -11.09 -15.74
CA ASN A 966 32.86 -12.10 -14.88
C ASN A 966 32.19 -11.46 -13.64
N PRO A 967 31.17 -12.12 -13.05
CA PRO A 967 30.48 -11.61 -11.87
C PRO A 967 31.38 -11.49 -10.63
N GLY A 968 32.50 -12.22 -10.56
CA GLY A 968 33.42 -12.22 -9.42
C GLY A 968 33.09 -13.28 -8.36
N GLY A 969 31.84 -13.77 -8.34
CA GLY A 969 31.37 -14.93 -7.56
C GLY A 969 30.80 -16.05 -8.43
N GLY A 970 30.24 -17.08 -7.77
CA GLY A 970 29.54 -18.18 -8.45
C GLY A 970 28.09 -17.84 -8.80
N GLU A 971 27.56 -16.76 -8.24
CA GLU A 971 26.19 -16.30 -8.38
C GLU A 971 26.00 -15.54 -9.71
N PRO A 972 25.19 -16.03 -10.65
CA PRO A 972 25.09 -15.47 -12.00
C PRO A 972 24.36 -14.11 -12.07
N TYR A 973 23.76 -13.65 -10.96
CA TYR A 973 23.00 -12.40 -10.86
C TYR A 973 23.66 -11.35 -9.94
N LEU A 974 24.83 -11.66 -9.37
CA LEU A 974 25.55 -10.77 -8.45
C LEU A 974 26.88 -10.34 -9.07
N PHE A 975 26.99 -9.06 -9.43
CA PHE A 975 28.22 -8.52 -10.00
C PHE A 975 29.04 -7.79 -8.93
N HIS A 976 30.13 -8.42 -8.52
CA HIS A 976 31.00 -7.98 -7.43
C HIS A 976 31.82 -6.78 -7.88
N LEU A 977 31.75 -5.71 -7.09
CA LEU A 977 32.54 -4.50 -7.28
C LEU A 977 33.76 -4.54 -6.36
N TRP A 978 33.55 -4.55 -5.04
CA TRP A 978 34.62 -4.59 -4.04
C TRP A 978 34.35 -5.67 -2.99
N GLU A 979 35.29 -6.58 -2.83
CA GLU A 979 35.30 -7.60 -1.77
C GLU A 979 35.72 -6.99 -0.43
N GLU A 980 35.14 -7.46 0.67
CA GLU A 980 35.60 -7.13 2.04
C GLU A 980 37.12 -7.30 2.18
N SER A 981 37.68 -8.39 1.67
CA SER A 981 39.12 -8.66 1.75
C SER A 981 39.96 -7.59 1.04
N ALA A 982 39.49 -7.06 -0.08
CA ALA A 982 40.16 -5.99 -0.81
C ALA A 982 40.06 -4.65 -0.07
N ILE A 983 38.91 -4.36 0.55
CA ILE A 983 38.69 -3.18 1.39
C ILE A 983 39.63 -3.20 2.59
N ILE A 984 39.71 -4.34 3.29
CA ILE A 984 40.61 -4.53 4.44
C ILE A 984 42.07 -4.40 4.00
N ALA A 985 42.47 -5.02 2.89
CA ALA A 985 43.83 -4.92 2.37
C ALA A 985 44.22 -3.47 2.01
N ALA A 986 43.26 -2.68 1.52
CA ALA A 986 43.41 -1.26 1.27
C ALA A 986 43.33 -0.38 2.55
N SER A 987 43.10 -0.96 3.73
CA SER A 987 42.82 -0.24 4.98
C SER A 987 41.68 0.79 4.81
N GLY A 988 40.67 0.42 4.03
CA GLY A 988 39.53 1.28 3.68
C GLY A 988 39.82 2.40 2.68
N ASN A 989 41.05 2.56 2.18
CA ASN A 989 41.40 3.64 1.25
C ASN A 989 40.74 3.43 -0.13
N VAL A 990 39.71 4.23 -0.41
CA VAL A 990 38.91 4.12 -1.64
C VAL A 990 39.77 4.26 -2.89
N ALA A 991 40.76 5.14 -2.91
CA ALA A 991 41.61 5.37 -4.07
C ALA A 991 42.49 4.16 -4.45
N SER A 992 42.63 3.18 -3.55
CA SER A 992 43.40 1.95 -3.77
C SER A 992 42.53 0.78 -4.27
N LEU A 993 41.21 0.95 -4.31
CA LEU A 993 40.26 -0.03 -4.83
C LEU A 993 40.06 0.19 -6.34
N PRO A 994 39.52 -0.80 -7.10
CA PRO A 994 39.13 -0.58 -8.49
C PRO A 994 38.21 0.63 -8.65
N GLN A 995 38.50 1.52 -9.60
CA GLN A 995 37.77 2.78 -9.78
C GLN A 995 36.86 2.80 -11.02
N THR A 996 36.96 1.81 -11.92
CA THR A 996 36.26 1.77 -13.21
C THR A 996 35.78 0.37 -13.53
N TYR A 997 34.76 0.24 -14.37
CA TYR A 997 34.27 -1.07 -14.83
C TYR A 997 35.35 -1.89 -15.54
N ALA A 998 36.28 -1.26 -16.27
CA ALA A 998 37.43 -1.94 -16.87
C ALA A 998 38.41 -2.50 -15.81
N ALA A 999 38.58 -1.79 -14.69
CA ALA A 999 39.38 -2.30 -13.56
C ALA A 999 38.67 -3.47 -12.86
N ILE A 1000 37.33 -3.42 -12.75
CA ILE A 1000 36.52 -4.56 -12.27
C ILE A 1000 36.63 -5.75 -13.21
N ALA A 1001 36.58 -5.55 -14.54
CA ALA A 1001 36.80 -6.61 -15.52
C ALA A 1001 38.19 -7.26 -15.36
N THR A 1002 39.21 -6.45 -15.04
CA THR A 1002 40.55 -6.95 -14.74
C THR A 1002 40.59 -7.75 -13.43
N GLN A 1003 39.87 -7.30 -12.41
CA GLN A 1003 39.77 -7.99 -11.11
C GLN A 1003 39.06 -9.34 -11.24
N ASN A 1004 37.90 -9.35 -11.88
CA ASN A 1004 37.02 -10.53 -11.94
C ASN A 1004 37.41 -11.47 -13.11
N GLY A 1005 38.16 -10.96 -14.08
CA GLY A 1005 38.44 -11.64 -15.35
C GLY A 1005 37.35 -11.39 -16.40
N ASP A 1006 37.68 -11.71 -17.66
CA ASP A 1006 36.77 -11.61 -18.80
C ASP A 1006 36.38 -12.99 -19.33
N ALA A 1007 35.10 -13.16 -19.65
CA ALA A 1007 34.56 -14.30 -20.35
C ALA A 1007 34.78 -14.22 -21.88
N ALA A 1008 34.60 -15.34 -22.57
CA ALA A 1008 34.68 -15.39 -24.03
C ALA A 1008 33.59 -14.55 -24.72
N THR A 1009 32.36 -14.61 -24.21
CA THR A 1009 31.18 -13.91 -24.72
C THR A 1009 30.42 -13.22 -23.58
N TRP A 1010 29.49 -12.32 -23.92
CA TRP A 1010 28.78 -11.48 -22.96
C TRP A 1010 27.71 -12.23 -22.15
N ASP A 1011 27.28 -13.40 -22.63
CA ASP A 1011 26.16 -14.22 -22.13
C ASP A 1011 26.62 -15.42 -21.29
N VAL A 1012 27.93 -15.60 -21.12
CA VAL A 1012 28.56 -16.63 -20.27
C VAL A 1012 29.50 -15.97 -19.26
N PHE A 1013 29.92 -16.74 -18.25
CA PHE A 1013 30.97 -16.36 -17.32
C PHE A 1013 31.78 -17.57 -16.89
N ASP A 1014 33.04 -17.34 -16.50
CA ASP A 1014 33.94 -18.38 -16.02
C ASP A 1014 34.13 -18.27 -14.50
N TYR A 1015 33.93 -19.37 -13.78
CA TYR A 1015 34.13 -19.46 -12.33
C TYR A 1015 34.65 -20.85 -11.94
N ASP A 1016 35.65 -20.92 -11.05
CA ASP A 1016 36.29 -22.17 -10.61
C ASP A 1016 36.68 -23.13 -11.76
N GLY A 1017 37.14 -22.57 -12.88
CA GLY A 1017 37.58 -23.32 -14.06
C GLY A 1017 36.45 -23.92 -14.91
N ASN A 1018 35.20 -23.57 -14.64
CA ASN A 1018 34.02 -23.98 -15.41
C ASN A 1018 33.36 -22.75 -16.06
N SER A 1019 32.79 -22.95 -17.25
CA SER A 1019 32.00 -21.93 -17.95
C SER A 1019 30.51 -22.14 -17.69
N TYR A 1020 29.83 -21.09 -17.25
CA TYR A 1020 28.42 -21.07 -16.90
C TYR A 1020 27.67 -20.05 -17.78
N SER A 1021 26.38 -20.27 -18.01
CA SER A 1021 25.52 -19.27 -18.63
C SER A 1021 25.20 -18.18 -17.61
N ARG A 1022 25.22 -16.91 -18.02
CA ARG A 1022 24.68 -15.83 -17.19
C ARG A 1022 23.18 -15.99 -17.01
N ASP A 1023 22.67 -15.41 -15.93
CA ASP A 1023 21.23 -15.40 -15.69
C ASP A 1023 20.54 -14.52 -16.74
N GLY A 1024 19.79 -15.16 -17.64
CA GLY A 1024 19.07 -14.48 -18.71
C GLY A 1024 18.08 -13.43 -18.19
N GLN A 1025 17.45 -13.64 -17.02
CA GLN A 1025 16.51 -12.70 -16.43
C GLN A 1025 17.20 -11.42 -15.95
N ALA A 1026 18.31 -11.57 -15.23
CA ALA A 1026 19.10 -10.43 -14.75
C ALA A 1026 19.73 -9.65 -15.91
N MET A 1027 20.18 -10.36 -16.94
CA MET A 1027 20.74 -9.75 -18.14
C MET A 1027 19.67 -9.08 -19.02
N ASP A 1028 18.45 -9.62 -19.09
CA ASP A 1028 17.33 -9.01 -19.82
C ASP A 1028 16.99 -7.61 -19.27
N GLN A 1029 17.03 -7.43 -17.94
CA GLN A 1029 16.91 -6.10 -17.32
C GLN A 1029 18.00 -5.14 -17.75
N LEU A 1030 19.26 -5.60 -17.76
CA LEU A 1030 20.40 -4.79 -18.16
C LEU A 1030 20.30 -4.35 -19.62
N ILE A 1031 19.94 -5.26 -20.54
CA ILE A 1031 19.84 -4.96 -21.98
C ILE A 1031 18.58 -4.16 -22.35
N ALA A 1032 17.50 -4.23 -21.56
CA ALA A 1032 16.36 -3.33 -21.73
C ALA A 1032 16.69 -1.90 -21.28
N GLY A 1033 17.61 -1.76 -20.32
CA GLY A 1033 17.95 -0.51 -19.66
C GLY A 1033 18.21 0.70 -20.58
N PRO A 1034 19.02 0.60 -21.65
CA PRO A 1034 19.28 1.72 -22.55
C PRO A 1034 18.00 2.28 -23.18
N SER A 1035 17.08 1.41 -23.61
CA SER A 1035 15.82 1.82 -24.23
C SER A 1035 14.88 2.49 -23.22
N VAL A 1036 14.81 1.98 -21.97
CA VAL A 1036 14.03 2.61 -20.89
C VAL A 1036 14.58 4.00 -20.57
N LEU A 1037 15.90 4.14 -20.45
CA LEU A 1037 16.55 5.44 -20.23
C LEU A 1037 16.24 6.43 -21.35
N ARG A 1038 16.29 6.01 -22.62
CA ARG A 1038 16.10 6.90 -23.76
C ARG A 1038 14.63 7.22 -24.04
N ILE A 1039 13.78 6.20 -24.10
CA ILE A 1039 12.39 6.31 -24.60
C ILE A 1039 11.44 6.68 -23.46
N HIS A 1040 11.55 6.04 -22.30
CA HIS A 1040 10.65 6.32 -21.17
C HIS A 1040 11.15 7.48 -20.31
N LEU A 1041 12.45 7.53 -20.02
CA LEU A 1041 13.08 8.57 -19.16
C LEU A 1041 13.66 9.77 -19.92
N GLY A 1042 13.56 9.79 -21.25
CA GLY A 1042 13.97 10.94 -22.08
C GLY A 1042 15.47 11.27 -22.06
N GLN A 1043 16.33 10.36 -21.61
CA GLN A 1043 17.78 10.57 -21.56
C GLN A 1043 18.39 10.58 -22.96
N SER A 1044 19.46 11.34 -23.14
CA SER A 1044 20.20 11.43 -24.41
C SER A 1044 21.72 11.40 -24.20
N GLY A 1045 22.46 10.99 -25.24
CA GLY A 1045 23.93 10.93 -25.24
C GLY A 1045 24.47 9.82 -26.14
N SER A 1046 25.68 10.01 -26.68
CA SER A 1046 26.32 9.04 -27.59
C SER A 1046 26.72 7.73 -26.90
N ASP A 1047 27.09 7.81 -25.62
CA ASP A 1047 27.31 6.67 -24.72
C ASP A 1047 26.07 5.79 -24.62
N LEU A 1048 24.90 6.40 -24.44
CA LEU A 1048 23.62 5.70 -24.33
C LEU A 1048 23.18 5.10 -25.66
N THR A 1049 23.34 5.84 -26.78
CA THR A 1049 23.08 5.30 -28.12
C THR A 1049 23.97 4.10 -28.45
N THR A 1050 25.23 4.13 -28.01
CA THR A 1050 26.17 3.00 -28.17
C THR A 1050 25.72 1.79 -27.35
N ALA A 1051 25.33 2.01 -26.09
CA ALA A 1051 24.81 0.96 -25.22
C ALA A 1051 23.52 0.33 -25.78
N GLU A 1052 22.59 1.15 -26.28
CA GLU A 1052 21.35 0.68 -26.90
C GLU A 1052 21.61 -0.14 -28.18
N THR A 1053 22.54 0.31 -29.03
CA THR A 1053 22.92 -0.42 -30.24
C THR A 1053 23.49 -1.79 -29.88
N THR A 1054 24.37 -1.85 -28.88
CA THR A 1054 25.00 -3.08 -28.38
C THR A 1054 23.94 -4.03 -27.78
N ALA A 1055 23.09 -3.52 -26.90
CA ALA A 1055 22.01 -4.28 -26.28
C ALA A 1055 21.01 -4.82 -27.31
N THR A 1056 20.66 -4.03 -28.33
CA THR A 1056 19.79 -4.46 -29.44
C THR A 1056 20.44 -5.59 -30.24
N SER A 1057 21.75 -5.52 -30.49
CA SER A 1057 22.50 -6.59 -31.15
C SER A 1057 22.49 -7.89 -30.33
N TRP A 1058 22.74 -7.80 -29.02
CA TRP A 1058 22.72 -8.94 -28.09
C TRP A 1058 21.33 -9.58 -28.02
N ARG A 1059 20.28 -8.77 -27.91
CA ARG A 1059 18.90 -9.24 -27.92
C ARG A 1059 18.57 -9.96 -29.23
N ASN A 1060 18.90 -9.39 -30.38
CA ASN A 1060 18.62 -10.01 -31.68
C ASN A 1060 19.42 -11.30 -31.89
N GLN A 1061 20.67 -11.35 -31.42
CA GLN A 1061 21.46 -12.58 -31.39
C GLN A 1061 20.71 -13.67 -30.62
N LYS A 1062 20.28 -13.38 -29.37
CA LYS A 1062 19.56 -14.36 -28.54
C LYS A 1062 18.20 -14.74 -29.11
N LYS A 1063 17.48 -13.80 -29.71
CA LYS A 1063 16.25 -14.09 -30.45
C LYS A 1063 16.48 -15.10 -31.55
N SER A 1064 17.48 -14.90 -32.40
CA SER A 1064 17.80 -15.82 -33.48
C SER A 1064 18.28 -17.19 -32.98
N GLU A 1065 19.08 -17.23 -31.91
CA GLU A 1065 19.52 -18.48 -31.27
C GLU A 1065 18.33 -19.30 -30.74
N GLU A 1066 17.38 -18.65 -30.07
CA GLU A 1066 16.17 -19.29 -29.55
C GLU A 1066 15.22 -19.74 -30.67
N GLU A 1067 14.99 -18.90 -31.69
CA GLU A 1067 14.16 -19.25 -32.85
C GLU A 1067 14.74 -20.47 -33.61
N ALA A 1068 16.06 -20.62 -33.65
CA ALA A 1068 16.74 -21.75 -34.29
C ALA A 1068 16.51 -23.10 -33.57
N LEU A 1069 16.11 -23.09 -32.30
CA LEU A 1069 15.70 -24.29 -31.56
C LEU A 1069 14.33 -24.84 -32.05
N GLY A 1070 13.61 -24.05 -32.86
CA GLY A 1070 12.29 -24.38 -33.39
C GLY A 1070 11.18 -24.32 -32.34
N ALA A 1071 9.92 -24.49 -32.76
CA ALA A 1071 8.76 -24.28 -31.90
C ALA A 1071 8.72 -25.16 -30.63
N ASN A 1072 9.47 -26.27 -30.60
CA ASN A 1072 9.56 -27.17 -29.46
C ASN A 1072 10.77 -26.91 -28.53
N GLY A 1073 11.66 -25.99 -28.87
CA GLY A 1073 12.84 -25.65 -28.06
C GLY A 1073 13.00 -24.15 -27.79
N ALA A 1074 12.36 -23.29 -28.58
CA ALA A 1074 12.43 -21.85 -28.40
C ALA A 1074 11.79 -21.41 -27.07
N GLY A 1075 12.45 -20.51 -26.33
CA GLY A 1075 12.04 -20.00 -25.03
C GLY A 1075 12.48 -20.87 -23.85
N THR A 1076 13.23 -21.95 -24.09
CA THR A 1076 13.64 -22.91 -23.05
C THR A 1076 14.97 -22.58 -22.37
N THR A 1077 15.76 -21.67 -22.97
CA THR A 1077 17.10 -21.29 -22.48
C THR A 1077 17.19 -19.85 -21.98
N TRP A 1078 17.47 -18.86 -22.83
CA TRP A 1078 17.74 -17.47 -22.44
C TRP A 1078 16.49 -16.71 -21.99
N PHE A 1079 15.41 -16.72 -22.79
CA PHE A 1079 14.15 -16.02 -22.47
C PHE A 1079 13.23 -16.79 -21.53
N LYS A 1080 13.75 -17.83 -20.86
CA LYS A 1080 13.00 -18.73 -19.99
C LYS A 1080 12.19 -17.99 -18.91
N TYR A 1081 12.70 -16.86 -18.43
CA TYR A 1081 12.08 -16.04 -17.38
C TYR A 1081 11.88 -14.57 -17.81
N LEU A 1082 11.82 -14.29 -19.12
CA LEU A 1082 11.64 -12.94 -19.65
C LEU A 1082 10.31 -12.34 -19.15
N GLN A 1083 10.32 -11.05 -18.80
CA GLN A 1083 9.11 -10.33 -18.37
C GLN A 1083 8.75 -9.21 -19.35
N ALA A 1084 7.49 -8.77 -19.32
CA ALA A 1084 7.01 -7.70 -20.18
C ALA A 1084 7.88 -6.44 -20.08
N ALA A 1085 8.13 -5.99 -18.84
CA ALA A 1085 8.89 -4.78 -18.56
C ALA A 1085 10.41 -4.92 -18.73
N HIS A 1086 10.90 -6.15 -18.97
CA HIS A 1086 12.31 -6.43 -19.29
C HIS A 1086 12.53 -6.61 -20.79
N ASN A 1087 11.49 -6.41 -21.60
CA ASN A 1087 11.68 -6.13 -23.02
C ASN A 1087 12.09 -4.67 -23.23
N PRO A 1088 12.65 -4.34 -24.41
CA PRO A 1088 12.92 -2.96 -24.76
C PRO A 1088 11.66 -2.09 -24.69
N ALA A 1089 11.81 -0.89 -24.15
CA ALA A 1089 10.80 0.15 -24.19
C ALA A 1089 10.49 0.54 -25.64
N ILE A 1090 9.23 0.85 -25.93
CA ILE A 1090 8.80 1.40 -27.22
C ILE A 1090 7.99 2.68 -27.00
N SER A 1091 7.98 3.54 -28.02
CA SER A 1091 7.32 4.85 -28.01
C SER A 1091 5.82 4.76 -27.93
#